data_AF-A0A395H9L5-F1
#
_entry.id   AF-A0A395H9L5-F1
#
_cell.length_a   1.000
_cell.length_b   1.000
_cell.length_c   1.000
_cell.angle_alpha   90.00
_cell.angle_beta   90.00
_cell.angle_gamma   90.00
#
_symmetry.space_group_name_H-M   'P 1'
#
loop_
_entity.id
_entity.type
_entity.pdbx_description
1 polymer ?
#
loop_
_entity_poly.entity_id
_entity_poly.type
_entity_poly.pdbx_seq_one_letter_code
_entity_poly.pdbx_strand_id
1 'polypeptide(L)'
;MDSAGSQEKKSIPRFASFKPRPAPPPEADRPPGPSRDTSDRDDKSRHRSKHRSRHRSHHDRSRSRERHKEHREHRPSQKEASHRRREPTPEYPRTSAPSRTVKPPTEEASDLYFIDSKGDRYNLIYGTLHRYSIPQYHRVGRGRVLGLPPSYKIDRESAVEDVLVITSEHKTEKSRAKAKNLLSGLNKSKERLLRIRPESVLDAAAETLDYIPLSASGNGKRHDFLEIDSGDEKYAYRSIHGKAKPGEDLPSDVEAVSETDSDREGSRSDPDQEIKQRNAELLRNIEKHPTDVIAWLTLIDHQESLLRGSERESGSLTYAEQKGLADIKLSLYEKALKKVGPNFARDRLLLGLFEEGAKLWDTKKLSAQWQTTLKSNPQYISLWIRYLDFRQTEFLDFTYERCFATFLECLRLNRSTSEKPEKVQIHLYLFLRLTLFIREAGFTEHAAALWQGLLELTFFRPDSVDDNQSPEDLMSAFLEFWESEVSRVGEAGAKGWTSTENVLQKPSDTEKPRFQLDARALFASWTPYERERIVNARLPARSIDDSEEDDPYRVIIASDLEEILSLTWQTHLAYMLIDGFLHFCHLPPISSVQSLGTTSRWNGDGFIRNEFASSFYATLADWLPSVAADTEPTATSPVLFPHHNFIVALDTLFAEPTTWFSALKTWSNATSDSQSDIDPAWVRRTLRLLIEANPGNDDLAEYGLAVEFACNAKDARKYAKSLLKKRSANLRLYNAYALMERRSGNHAAADHVWATSLSMSKTFTDRDRVDSVILWQTWIWELLETRNVAHASYLLSCIPQNSVDFKDFPDASSQPSFSPTNLLKIQSYLSEAQQIGLANDKANIFIACTDCLAILSYLSHSQDLNKALEAYSSALARLASLPDQSKPFTAFTTELLHQSRARFLYYHIRTSNVYKPSHIRALLSESISLFRHNTIFLSLFAWNESRFRIEERVRDTIRDITTTTTSSYPDPLTSTPTQIPITTHLFSIYTELNRPIYAGSTLHSVRAAFEKAIGDTTSPSTSTSTSTAHSSITLWKLYILFELSRNEIKRAKDVFYRGMRACPWSKELIMLAFTHLRADLISPRESRKGEEGMGFDELRHVYNVLVEKGLRVHLDIEMELDEVVVRGVGAGGSVSSKLPINMPEDAESEDEGMQIG
;
A
#
# COMPACT_ATOMS: atom_id res chain seq x y z
N MET A 1 75.28 -17.39 6.63
CA MET A 1 74.65 -17.50 7.95
C MET A 1 73.18 -17.19 7.73
N ASP A 2 72.37 -18.24 7.88
CA ASP A 2 70.94 -18.27 8.23
C ASP A 2 70.04 -17.25 7.50
N SER A 3 69.31 -17.58 6.41
CA SER A 3 68.31 -18.66 6.25
C SER A 3 67.21 -18.58 7.33
N ALA A 4 65.95 -18.19 7.08
CA ALA A 4 65.09 -18.21 5.88
C ALA A 4 64.77 -19.63 5.35
N GLY A 5 63.46 -19.99 5.32
CA GLY A 5 63.00 -21.29 4.83
C GLY A 5 61.59 -21.68 5.29
N SER A 6 60.56 -21.22 4.59
CA SER A 6 59.22 -21.80 4.65
C SER A 6 59.07 -22.89 3.59
N GLN A 7 58.53 -24.08 3.91
CA GLN A 7 57.84 -24.95 2.94
C GLN A 7 57.18 -26.22 3.54
N GLU A 8 56.15 -26.69 2.81
CA GLU A 8 55.67 -28.06 2.61
C GLU A 8 55.36 -29.02 3.79
N LYS A 9 54.11 -29.50 3.78
CA LYS A 9 53.86 -30.96 3.70
C LYS A 9 53.01 -31.27 2.46
N LYS A 10 53.50 -32.21 1.63
CA LYS A 10 52.86 -32.64 0.38
C LYS A 10 51.83 -33.75 0.59
N SER A 11 50.95 -33.90 -0.39
CA SER A 11 49.96 -34.98 -0.51
C SER A 11 50.60 -36.33 -0.86
N ILE A 12 50.00 -37.42 -0.36
CA ILE A 12 50.25 -38.80 -0.78
C ILE A 12 48.87 -39.47 -0.99
N PRO A 13 48.65 -40.28 -2.05
CA PRO A 13 47.33 -40.37 -2.69
C PRO A 13 46.49 -41.59 -2.29
N ARG A 14 45.21 -41.57 -2.70
CA ARG A 14 44.43 -42.79 -2.96
C ARG A 14 44.00 -42.81 -4.43
N PHE A 15 44.25 -43.93 -5.10
CA PHE A 15 43.96 -44.11 -6.52
C PHE A 15 42.46 -44.27 -6.80
N ALA A 16 42.02 -43.80 -7.96
CA ALA A 16 40.68 -44.06 -8.47
C ALA A 16 40.65 -45.38 -9.26
N SER A 17 39.69 -46.26 -8.97
CA SER A 17 38.96 -47.08 -9.95
C SER A 17 37.96 -48.00 -9.24
N PHE A 18 36.71 -47.99 -9.71
CA PHE A 18 35.95 -49.14 -10.22
C PHE A 18 34.47 -48.79 -10.32
N LYS A 19 33.89 -48.94 -11.52
CA LYS A 19 32.45 -48.76 -11.76
C LYS A 19 31.72 -50.08 -11.48
N PRO A 20 30.58 -50.09 -10.78
CA PRO A 20 29.66 -51.22 -10.84
C PRO A 20 29.18 -51.45 -12.29
N ARG A 21 28.97 -52.73 -12.66
CA ARG A 21 28.31 -53.13 -13.91
C ARG A 21 26.97 -53.83 -13.60
N PRO A 22 26.02 -53.86 -14.54
CA PRO A 22 24.63 -54.26 -14.26
C PRO A 22 24.44 -55.77 -14.11
N ALA A 23 23.31 -56.15 -13.49
CA ALA A 23 22.85 -57.53 -13.39
C ALA A 23 22.11 -58.00 -14.68
N PRO A 24 22.11 -59.31 -15.00
CA PRO A 24 21.51 -59.87 -16.22
C PRO A 24 20.00 -60.18 -16.09
N PRO A 25 19.29 -60.42 -17.21
CA PRO A 25 17.86 -60.74 -17.23
C PRO A 25 17.58 -62.25 -17.14
N PRO A 26 16.33 -62.65 -16.77
CA PRO A 26 15.76 -63.96 -17.07
C PRO A 26 14.87 -63.91 -18.34
N GLU A 27 15.02 -64.87 -19.25
CA GLU A 27 14.08 -65.11 -20.35
C GLU A 27 12.97 -66.11 -19.96
N ALA A 28 11.96 -66.24 -20.82
CA ALA A 28 10.71 -66.95 -20.57
C ALA A 28 10.80 -68.48 -20.70
N ASP A 29 9.79 -69.17 -20.15
CA ASP A 29 9.28 -70.41 -20.75
C ASP A 29 7.74 -70.53 -20.62
N ARG A 30 7.15 -71.58 -21.19
CA ARG A 30 5.80 -71.59 -21.80
C ARG A 30 4.65 -72.17 -20.93
N PRO A 31 3.38 -71.86 -21.26
CA PRO A 31 2.17 -72.42 -20.64
C PRO A 31 1.74 -73.76 -21.26
N PRO A 32 0.80 -74.51 -20.62
CA PRO A 32 -0.61 -74.49 -21.07
C PRO A 32 -1.67 -74.59 -19.93
N GLY A 33 -2.96 -74.50 -20.29
CA GLY A 33 -4.13 -74.76 -19.39
C GLY A 33 -4.60 -76.24 -19.41
N PRO A 34 -5.91 -76.58 -19.33
CA PRO A 34 -7.12 -75.72 -19.26
C PRO A 34 -8.26 -76.20 -18.30
N SER A 35 -9.42 -75.50 -18.31
CA SER A 35 -10.80 -76.03 -18.00
C SER A 35 -11.13 -76.43 -16.54
N ARG A 36 -12.39 -76.49 -16.05
CA ARG A 36 -13.67 -75.75 -16.28
C ARG A 36 -14.68 -76.15 -15.17
N ASP A 37 -15.71 -75.33 -14.91
CA ASP A 37 -16.96 -75.66 -14.17
C ASP A 37 -16.80 -76.02 -12.66
N THR A 38 -17.78 -75.91 -11.74
CA THR A 38 -19.21 -75.50 -11.79
C THR A 38 -19.71 -74.99 -10.41
N SER A 39 -20.76 -74.14 -10.39
CA SER A 39 -21.75 -73.96 -9.29
C SER A 39 -21.27 -73.34 -7.94
N ASP A 40 -22.10 -72.74 -7.06
CA ASP A 40 -23.57 -72.57 -7.08
C ASP A 40 -24.10 -71.34 -6.27
N ARG A 41 -25.21 -70.76 -6.76
CA ARG A 41 -26.36 -70.07 -6.07
C ARG A 41 -26.25 -68.86 -5.11
N ASP A 42 -27.32 -68.05 -5.19
CA ASP A 42 -27.83 -67.00 -4.27
C ASP A 42 -28.28 -67.57 -2.87
N ASP A 43 -28.66 -66.82 -1.80
CA ASP A 43 -29.57 -65.66 -1.74
C ASP A 43 -29.69 -64.99 -0.32
N LYS A 44 -30.18 -63.75 -0.25
CA LYS A 44 -30.87 -63.03 0.88
C LYS A 44 -30.41 -63.07 2.37
N SER A 45 -29.68 -62.01 2.78
CA SER A 45 -30.11 -60.92 3.72
C SER A 45 -30.40 -61.11 5.26
N ARG A 46 -30.21 -60.00 6.03
CA ARG A 46 -30.74 -59.66 7.41
C ARG A 46 -30.00 -60.33 8.60
N HIS A 47 -29.96 -59.88 9.89
CA HIS A 47 -30.53 -58.78 10.75
C HIS A 47 -29.72 -58.75 12.13
N ARG A 48 -29.85 -57.88 13.17
CA ARG A 48 -30.34 -56.49 13.45
C ARG A 48 -30.42 -56.16 14.98
N SER A 49 -29.87 -55.03 15.46
CA SER A 49 -30.05 -54.46 16.84
C SER A 49 -30.30 -52.92 16.79
N LYS A 50 -31.11 -52.18 17.60
CA LYS A 50 -31.64 -52.19 19.01
C LYS A 50 -30.79 -51.30 19.96
N HIS A 51 -31.28 -50.43 20.88
CA HIS A 51 -32.59 -50.04 21.48
C HIS A 51 -32.67 -48.48 21.66
N ARG A 52 -33.78 -47.74 21.42
CA ARG A 52 -34.98 -47.39 22.26
C ARG A 52 -34.80 -46.54 23.56
N SER A 53 -35.49 -45.38 23.61
CA SER A 53 -36.38 -44.94 24.72
C SER A 53 -37.44 -43.91 24.21
N ARG A 54 -38.38 -43.42 25.06
CA ARG A 54 -39.55 -42.55 24.72
C ARG A 54 -40.16 -41.89 25.99
N HIS A 55 -40.79 -40.70 25.90
CA HIS A 55 -42.01 -40.23 26.63
C HIS A 55 -42.51 -38.90 25.96
N ARG A 56 -43.81 -38.70 25.62
CA ARG A 56 -44.98 -38.11 26.35
C ARG A 56 -44.84 -36.61 26.76
N SER A 57 -45.85 -35.71 26.66
CA SER A 57 -47.25 -35.76 26.11
C SER A 57 -48.04 -34.42 26.21
N HIS A 58 -49.10 -34.22 25.39
CA HIS A 58 -50.21 -33.21 25.49
C HIS A 58 -49.81 -31.70 25.34
N HIS A 59 -50.63 -30.68 24.99
CA HIS A 59 -52.06 -30.44 24.59
C HIS A 59 -52.16 -29.01 23.90
N ASP A 60 -53.22 -28.39 23.33
CA ASP A 60 -54.65 -28.71 23.02
C ASP A 60 -55.29 -27.78 21.92
N ARG A 61 -56.61 -27.93 21.68
CA ARG A 61 -57.73 -27.01 21.22
C ARG A 61 -57.49 -25.49 20.97
N SER A 62 -58.31 -24.73 20.20
CA SER A 62 -59.40 -25.03 19.22
C SER A 62 -60.04 -23.79 18.50
N ARG A 63 -60.57 -23.99 17.27
CA ARG A 63 -61.81 -23.41 16.63
C ARG A 63 -62.28 -21.93 16.82
N SER A 64 -62.35 -21.17 15.71
CA SER A 64 -63.50 -20.36 15.20
C SER A 64 -63.16 -19.85 13.76
N ARG A 65 -64.04 -19.57 12.77
CA ARG A 65 -65.30 -18.76 12.66
C ARG A 65 -65.06 -17.27 12.95
N GLU A 66 -65.55 -16.29 12.17
CA GLU A 66 -66.32 -16.30 10.90
C GLU A 66 -66.22 -14.94 10.15
N ARG A 67 -66.64 -14.87 8.87
CA ARG A 67 -67.38 -13.79 8.11
C ARG A 67 -67.23 -12.28 8.48
N HIS A 68 -67.41 -11.28 7.59
CA HIS A 68 -68.24 -11.18 6.36
C HIS A 68 -67.96 -9.89 5.54
N LYS A 69 -68.26 -9.90 4.22
CA LYS A 69 -68.83 -8.78 3.40
C LYS A 69 -67.96 -7.50 3.15
N GLU A 70 -68.18 -6.68 2.11
CA GLU A 70 -69.14 -6.73 0.97
C GLU A 70 -68.68 -5.98 -0.30
N HIS A 71 -69.21 -6.41 -1.47
CA HIS A 71 -69.44 -5.66 -2.72
C HIS A 71 -68.26 -4.90 -3.42
N ARG A 72 -68.30 -4.56 -4.72
CA ARG A 72 -69.40 -4.54 -5.71
C ARG A 72 -68.89 -4.80 -7.16
N GLU A 73 -69.76 -5.43 -7.99
CA GLU A 73 -70.03 -5.25 -9.46
C GLU A 73 -68.92 -4.80 -10.46
N HIS A 74 -68.93 -5.14 -11.78
CA HIS A 74 -69.84 -5.94 -12.62
C HIS A 74 -69.13 -6.46 -13.91
N ARG A 75 -69.61 -7.61 -14.44
CA ARG A 75 -69.86 -8.03 -15.85
C ARG A 75 -69.27 -7.23 -17.06
N PRO A 76 -69.15 -7.85 -18.27
CA PRO A 76 -69.05 -9.28 -18.66
C PRO A 76 -67.93 -9.47 -19.75
N SER A 77 -67.95 -10.21 -20.89
CA SER A 77 -68.77 -11.26 -21.53
C SER A 77 -67.99 -11.99 -22.66
N GLN A 78 -67.83 -13.32 -22.57
CA GLN A 78 -67.75 -14.30 -23.71
C GLN A 78 -66.59 -14.14 -24.73
N LYS A 79 -66.17 -15.15 -25.54
CA LYS A 79 -66.75 -16.44 -25.98
C LYS A 79 -65.76 -17.61 -25.72
N GLU A 80 -66.20 -18.78 -25.23
CA GLU A 80 -66.73 -19.97 -25.97
C GLU A 80 -65.65 -20.68 -26.85
N ALA A 81 -65.49 -22.01 -26.85
CA ALA A 81 -66.18 -23.06 -26.10
C ALA A 81 -65.32 -24.33 -25.85
N SER A 82 -65.77 -25.11 -24.87
CA SER A 82 -65.35 -26.46 -24.49
C SER A 82 -65.60 -27.55 -25.55
N HIS A 83 -64.87 -28.68 -25.46
CA HIS A 83 -65.40 -30.06 -25.22
C HIS A 83 -64.22 -31.07 -25.20
N ARG A 84 -64.02 -31.95 -24.20
CA ARG A 84 -64.77 -33.14 -23.71
C ARG A 84 -64.53 -34.46 -24.49
N ARG A 85 -63.85 -35.39 -23.79
CA ARG A 85 -64.03 -36.87 -23.74
C ARG A 85 -63.63 -37.79 -24.91
N ARG A 86 -63.06 -38.93 -24.48
CA ARG A 86 -62.97 -40.30 -25.06
C ARG A 86 -62.05 -40.46 -26.29
N GLU A 87 -61.20 -41.49 -26.38
CA GLU A 87 -61.33 -42.96 -26.21
C GLU A 87 -62.11 -43.67 -27.35
N PRO A 88 -61.67 -44.86 -27.80
CA PRO A 88 -60.92 -44.94 -29.07
C PRO A 88 -61.39 -46.13 -29.97
N THR A 89 -60.46 -46.81 -30.66
CA THR A 89 -60.60 -48.09 -31.40
C THR A 89 -61.04 -47.99 -32.90
N PRO A 90 -61.15 -49.08 -33.70
CA PRO A 90 -60.16 -49.29 -34.78
C PRO A 90 -60.75 -49.85 -36.12
N GLU A 91 -59.89 -50.18 -37.10
CA GLU A 91 -60.07 -51.25 -38.12
C GLU A 91 -58.75 -51.35 -38.93
N TYR A 92 -58.00 -52.47 -38.99
CA TYR A 92 -58.20 -53.78 -39.65
C TYR A 92 -57.63 -53.81 -41.12
N PRO A 93 -57.33 -54.98 -41.76
CA PRO A 93 -55.95 -55.51 -41.68
C PRO A 93 -55.35 -56.10 -43.00
N ARG A 94 -54.16 -56.71 -42.90
CA ARG A 94 -53.44 -57.54 -43.93
C ARG A 94 -52.76 -56.67 -45.03
N THR A 95 -51.68 -57.09 -45.70
CA THR A 95 -51.18 -58.44 -46.07
C THR A 95 -49.73 -58.75 -45.61
N SER A 96 -49.14 -59.85 -46.09
CA SER A 96 -48.01 -60.55 -45.43
C SER A 96 -46.99 -61.17 -46.39
N ALA A 97 -45.71 -61.13 -46.00
CA ALA A 97 -44.59 -61.96 -46.48
C ALA A 97 -44.13 -61.72 -47.95
N PRO A 98 -42.94 -62.24 -48.38
CA PRO A 98 -41.91 -62.97 -47.63
C PRO A 98 -40.53 -62.27 -47.59
N SER A 99 -39.56 -62.91 -46.93
CA SER A 99 -38.14 -62.52 -46.99
C SER A 99 -37.46 -63.02 -48.27
N ARG A 100 -36.41 -62.32 -48.72
CA ARG A 100 -35.36 -62.90 -49.58
C ARG A 100 -33.99 -62.41 -49.15
N THR A 101 -33.07 -63.35 -49.01
CA THR A 101 -31.66 -63.09 -48.69
C THR A 101 -30.93 -62.46 -49.87
N VAL A 102 -30.01 -61.54 -49.58
CA VAL A 102 -28.99 -61.08 -50.52
C VAL A 102 -27.65 -61.64 -50.04
N LYS A 103 -27.02 -62.48 -50.85
CA LYS A 103 -25.59 -62.83 -50.73
C LYS A 103 -24.75 -61.75 -51.42
N PRO A 104 -23.48 -61.54 -51.03
CA PRO A 104 -22.70 -60.41 -51.52
C PRO A 104 -22.31 -60.57 -53.00
N PRO A 105 -22.16 -59.46 -53.75
CA PRO A 105 -21.35 -59.43 -54.95
C PRO A 105 -19.85 -59.53 -54.59
N THR A 106 -19.05 -59.91 -55.58
CA THR A 106 -17.61 -60.20 -55.49
C THR A 106 -16.72 -58.97 -55.23
N GLU A 107 -15.47 -59.27 -54.87
CA GLU A 107 -14.37 -58.33 -54.69
C GLU A 107 -14.05 -57.55 -55.97
N GLU A 108 -13.76 -56.25 -55.85
CA GLU A 108 -12.65 -55.55 -56.51
C GLU A 108 -12.51 -54.11 -55.94
N ALA A 109 -11.28 -53.63 -55.76
CA ALA A 109 -10.87 -52.28 -55.35
C ALA A 109 -11.48 -51.67 -54.05
N SER A 110 -10.81 -51.94 -52.91
CA SER A 110 -10.57 -50.92 -51.86
C SER A 110 -9.37 -50.02 -52.30
N ASP A 111 -8.94 -48.92 -51.66
CA ASP A 111 -9.01 -48.44 -50.27
C ASP A 111 -9.22 -46.92 -50.19
N LEU A 112 -10.22 -46.43 -49.44
CA LEU A 112 -10.34 -44.99 -49.10
C LEU A 112 -10.86 -44.71 -47.68
N TYR A 113 -11.55 -45.65 -47.03
CA TYR A 113 -11.90 -45.55 -45.60
C TYR A 113 -12.13 -46.94 -44.99
N PHE A 114 -11.61 -47.15 -43.77
CA PHE A 114 -11.85 -48.34 -42.96
C PHE A 114 -12.85 -48.00 -41.86
N ILE A 115 -13.93 -48.79 -41.74
CA ILE A 115 -14.92 -48.65 -40.66
C ILE A 115 -14.55 -49.63 -39.54
N ASP A 116 -13.81 -49.16 -38.55
CA ASP A 116 -13.50 -49.99 -37.39
C ASP A 116 -14.74 -50.22 -36.53
N SER A 117 -15.04 -51.48 -36.28
CA SER A 117 -16.14 -51.97 -35.44
C SER A 117 -15.64 -52.66 -34.16
N LYS A 118 -14.32 -52.70 -33.92
CA LYS A 118 -13.67 -53.24 -32.73
C LYS A 118 -12.93 -52.12 -32.01
N GLY A 119 -13.54 -51.56 -30.96
CA GLY A 119 -12.90 -50.54 -30.15
C GLY A 119 -11.49 -50.95 -29.69
N ASP A 120 -10.53 -50.05 -29.85
CA ASP A 120 -9.11 -50.32 -29.58
C ASP A 120 -8.90 -50.82 -28.13
N ARG A 121 -8.32 -52.02 -28.04
CA ARG A 121 -8.07 -52.75 -26.81
C ARG A 121 -7.00 -52.09 -25.94
N TYR A 122 -6.08 -51.31 -26.51
CA TYR A 122 -5.01 -50.69 -25.74
C TYR A 122 -5.51 -49.52 -24.89
N ASN A 123 -6.59 -48.84 -25.29
CA ASN A 123 -7.25 -47.83 -24.46
C ASN A 123 -7.78 -48.39 -23.13
N LEU A 124 -8.24 -49.66 -23.11
CA LEU A 124 -8.66 -50.36 -21.88
C LEU A 124 -7.49 -50.83 -21.00
N ILE A 125 -6.28 -50.92 -21.56
CA ILE A 125 -5.07 -51.39 -20.85
C ILE A 125 -4.30 -50.20 -20.24
N TYR A 126 -4.20 -49.09 -20.96
CA TYR A 126 -3.39 -47.93 -20.56
C TYR A 126 -4.20 -46.70 -20.11
N GLY A 127 -5.53 -46.76 -20.17
CA GLY A 127 -6.44 -45.66 -19.78
C GLY A 127 -6.37 -44.40 -20.67
N THR A 128 -5.48 -44.38 -21.67
CA THR A 128 -5.18 -43.24 -22.53
C THR A 128 -4.93 -43.70 -23.98
N LEU A 129 -5.13 -42.81 -24.95
CA LEU A 129 -4.90 -43.06 -26.37
C LEU A 129 -3.44 -43.44 -26.67
N HIS A 130 -3.23 -44.45 -27.50
CA HIS A 130 -1.90 -44.94 -27.83
C HIS A 130 -1.05 -43.86 -28.56
N ARG A 131 0.08 -43.49 -27.94
CA ARG A 131 0.87 -42.29 -28.23
C ARG A 131 1.42 -42.18 -29.67
N TYR A 132 1.52 -43.30 -30.39
CA TYR A 132 2.06 -43.37 -31.75
C TYR A 132 1.01 -43.54 -32.85
N SER A 133 -0.28 -43.61 -32.49
CA SER A 133 -1.37 -43.91 -33.44
C SER A 133 -2.68 -43.27 -32.99
N ILE A 134 -2.79 -41.94 -33.16
CA ILE A 134 -3.94 -41.14 -32.71
C ILE A 134 -4.84 -40.78 -33.93
N PRO A 135 -6.06 -41.33 -34.05
CA PRO A 135 -6.97 -40.97 -35.13
C PRO A 135 -7.55 -39.55 -34.99
N GLN A 136 -7.67 -38.82 -36.11
CA GLN A 136 -8.16 -37.44 -36.12
C GLN A 136 -9.70 -37.33 -36.12
N TYR A 137 -10.32 -37.42 -34.93
CA TYR A 137 -11.78 -37.33 -34.78
C TYR A 137 -12.33 -35.90 -34.90
N HIS A 138 -12.96 -35.59 -36.04
CA HIS A 138 -13.58 -34.29 -36.31
C HIS A 138 -15.02 -34.22 -35.76
N ARG A 139 -15.27 -33.37 -34.75
CA ARG A 139 -16.58 -33.25 -34.07
C ARG A 139 -17.51 -32.22 -34.75
N VAL A 140 -18.31 -32.66 -35.72
CA VAL A 140 -19.31 -31.83 -36.42
C VAL A 140 -20.70 -31.92 -35.72
N GLY A 141 -21.58 -30.92 -35.89
CA GLY A 141 -23.00 -31.05 -35.53
C GLY A 141 -23.48 -30.36 -34.23
N ARG A 142 -22.79 -29.32 -33.76
CA ARG A 142 -23.18 -28.48 -32.58
C ARG A 142 -23.49 -29.30 -31.29
N GLY A 143 -22.69 -30.31 -30.98
CA GLY A 143 -22.76 -31.04 -29.70
C GLY A 143 -23.86 -32.10 -29.60
N ARG A 144 -24.51 -32.46 -30.72
CA ARG A 144 -25.39 -33.63 -30.82
C ARG A 144 -24.55 -34.92 -30.88
N VAL A 145 -25.09 -36.03 -30.39
CA VAL A 145 -24.44 -37.35 -30.40
C VAL A 145 -25.20 -38.29 -31.33
N LEU A 146 -24.49 -38.88 -32.31
CA LEU A 146 -25.06 -39.87 -33.22
C LEU A 146 -25.58 -41.09 -32.45
N GLY A 147 -26.78 -41.57 -32.80
CA GLY A 147 -27.47 -42.65 -32.11
C GLY A 147 -28.33 -42.24 -30.89
N LEU A 148 -28.21 -41.01 -30.38
CA LEU A 148 -29.10 -40.48 -29.34
C LEU A 148 -30.21 -39.56 -29.91
N PRO A 149 -31.37 -39.44 -29.23
CA PRO A 149 -32.43 -38.53 -29.66
C PRO A 149 -31.99 -37.06 -29.68
N PRO A 150 -32.48 -36.21 -30.61
CA PRO A 150 -32.00 -34.83 -30.79
C PRO A 150 -32.11 -33.89 -29.58
N SER A 151 -32.89 -34.25 -28.56
CA SER A 151 -33.07 -33.54 -27.29
C SER A 151 -31.96 -33.80 -26.27
N TYR A 152 -31.00 -34.68 -26.57
CA TYR A 152 -29.80 -34.93 -25.79
C TYR A 152 -28.58 -34.27 -26.46
N LYS A 153 -27.83 -33.48 -25.69
CA LYS A 153 -26.65 -32.74 -26.14
C LYS A 153 -25.53 -32.87 -25.13
N ILE A 154 -24.29 -32.81 -25.60
CA ILE A 154 -23.11 -32.66 -24.76
C ILE A 154 -23.20 -31.32 -24.02
N ASP A 155 -23.15 -31.36 -22.70
CA ASP A 155 -23.00 -30.16 -21.87
C ASP A 155 -21.59 -29.57 -22.10
N ARG A 156 -21.50 -28.24 -22.05
CA ARG A 156 -20.27 -27.48 -22.29
C ARG A 156 -19.88 -26.61 -21.10
N GLU A 157 -20.74 -26.50 -20.08
CA GLU A 157 -20.49 -25.70 -18.87
C GLU A 157 -20.10 -26.57 -17.66
N SER A 158 -20.20 -27.90 -17.76
CA SER A 158 -19.77 -28.84 -16.72
C SER A 158 -18.23 -28.97 -16.67
N ALA A 159 -17.58 -28.16 -15.83
CA ALA A 159 -16.14 -28.21 -15.57
C ALA A 159 -15.73 -29.43 -14.71
N VAL A 160 -15.82 -30.63 -15.30
CA VAL A 160 -15.26 -31.88 -14.76
C VAL A 160 -14.36 -32.46 -15.84
N GLU A 161 -13.04 -32.32 -15.68
CA GLU A 161 -12.09 -32.33 -16.81
C GLU A 161 -11.98 -33.68 -17.55
N ASP A 162 -12.35 -34.79 -16.92
CA ASP A 162 -12.28 -36.15 -17.50
C ASP A 162 -13.63 -36.79 -17.89
N VAL A 163 -14.78 -36.13 -17.74
CA VAL A 163 -16.11 -36.76 -17.98
C VAL A 163 -17.03 -35.97 -18.91
N LEU A 164 -17.40 -36.60 -20.03
CA LEU A 164 -18.35 -36.06 -21.01
C LEU A 164 -19.80 -36.23 -20.55
N VAL A 165 -20.38 -35.18 -19.96
CA VAL A 165 -21.79 -35.15 -19.52
C VAL A 165 -22.73 -34.87 -20.70
N ILE A 166 -23.81 -35.65 -20.81
CA ILE A 166 -24.87 -35.46 -21.81
C ILE A 166 -26.16 -35.10 -21.08
N THR A 167 -26.70 -33.90 -21.33
CA THR A 167 -27.92 -33.38 -20.71
C THR A 167 -29.10 -33.41 -21.68
N SER A 168 -30.32 -33.42 -21.13
CA SER A 168 -31.57 -33.38 -21.89
C SER A 168 -32.24 -32.01 -21.73
N GLU A 169 -32.67 -31.40 -22.83
CA GLU A 169 -33.23 -30.03 -22.85
C GLU A 169 -34.56 -29.86 -22.09
N HIS A 170 -35.14 -30.92 -21.55
CA HIS A 170 -36.44 -30.90 -20.86
C HIS A 170 -36.38 -30.73 -19.33
N LYS A 171 -35.25 -30.27 -18.75
CA LYS A 171 -35.15 -29.99 -17.31
C LYS A 171 -34.85 -28.52 -16.98
N THR A 172 -35.81 -27.90 -16.29
CA THR A 172 -35.73 -26.70 -15.42
C THR A 172 -35.39 -25.34 -16.04
N GLU A 173 -36.42 -24.57 -16.41
CA GLU A 173 -36.36 -23.12 -16.73
C GLU A 173 -36.11 -22.20 -15.51
N LYS A 174 -35.10 -22.47 -14.68
CA LYS A 174 -34.77 -21.63 -13.50
C LYS A 174 -33.32 -21.14 -13.43
N SER A 175 -32.72 -20.85 -14.59
CA SER A 175 -31.53 -19.99 -14.69
C SER A 175 -31.52 -19.25 -16.03
N ARG A 176 -31.85 -17.95 -16.03
CA ARG A 176 -31.84 -17.11 -17.24
C ARG A 176 -31.07 -15.79 -17.07
N ALA A 177 -30.18 -15.74 -16.07
CA ALA A 177 -29.42 -14.55 -15.67
C ALA A 177 -27.97 -14.49 -16.19
N LYS A 178 -27.39 -15.59 -16.68
CA LYS A 178 -25.98 -15.65 -17.16
C LYS A 178 -25.78 -15.54 -18.68
N ALA A 179 -26.85 -15.35 -19.45
CA ALA A 179 -26.84 -15.41 -20.92
C ALA A 179 -26.21 -14.19 -21.65
N LYS A 180 -25.24 -13.49 -21.05
CA LYS A 180 -24.54 -12.34 -21.67
C LYS A 180 -23.07 -12.61 -22.05
N ASN A 181 -22.44 -13.67 -21.54
CA ASN A 181 -21.01 -13.95 -21.80
C ASN A 181 -20.76 -14.83 -23.06
N LEU A 182 -21.80 -15.11 -23.86
CA LEU A 182 -21.69 -15.96 -25.06
C LEU A 182 -21.26 -15.20 -26.33
N LEU A 183 -21.10 -13.88 -26.26
CA LEU A 183 -20.67 -13.03 -27.39
C LEU A 183 -19.21 -12.59 -27.34
N SER A 184 -18.50 -12.79 -26.21
CA SER A 184 -17.07 -12.48 -26.09
C SER A 184 -16.15 -13.58 -26.62
N GLY A 185 -16.69 -14.78 -26.90
CA GLY A 185 -15.92 -15.92 -27.45
C GLY A 185 -16.03 -16.12 -28.97
N LEU A 186 -16.76 -15.26 -29.69
CA LEU A 186 -16.95 -15.34 -31.14
C LEU A 186 -16.59 -14.00 -31.82
N ASN A 187 -15.29 -13.67 -31.84
CA ASN A 187 -14.62 -12.66 -32.68
C ASN A 187 -13.12 -12.66 -32.31
N LYS A 188 -12.13 -12.82 -33.19
CA LYS A 188 -12.15 -13.12 -34.64
C LYS A 188 -11.04 -14.14 -34.94
N SER A 189 -11.36 -15.23 -35.64
CA SER A 189 -10.37 -15.83 -36.55
C SER A 189 -10.34 -14.97 -37.81
N LYS A 190 -9.17 -14.46 -38.25
CA LYS A 190 -9.08 -13.73 -39.53
C LYS A 190 -9.66 -14.59 -40.66
N GLU A 191 -10.63 -14.07 -41.40
CA GLU A 191 -11.17 -14.73 -42.59
C GLU A 191 -10.11 -14.68 -43.71
N ARG A 192 -9.27 -15.72 -43.78
CA ARG A 192 -8.32 -15.89 -44.90
C ARG A 192 -9.10 -16.13 -46.18
N LEU A 193 -8.97 -15.20 -47.13
CA LEU A 193 -9.43 -15.41 -48.50
C LEU A 193 -8.50 -16.41 -49.19
N LEU A 194 -9.04 -17.55 -49.59
CA LEU A 194 -8.35 -18.56 -50.41
C LEU A 194 -8.74 -18.35 -51.87
N ARG A 195 -7.78 -18.49 -52.78
CA ARG A 195 -8.01 -18.39 -54.23
C ARG A 195 -7.74 -19.73 -54.91
N ILE A 196 -8.69 -20.16 -55.74
CA ILE A 196 -8.53 -21.30 -56.65
C ILE A 196 -7.59 -20.88 -57.78
N ARG A 197 -6.60 -21.73 -58.10
CA ARG A 197 -5.61 -21.50 -59.15
C ARG A 197 -6.28 -21.51 -60.54
N PRO A 198 -6.15 -20.46 -61.37
CA PRO A 198 -6.67 -20.49 -62.74
C PRO A 198 -5.80 -21.38 -63.63
N GLU A 199 -6.41 -22.30 -64.39
CA GLU A 199 -5.70 -23.15 -65.36
C GLU A 199 -5.20 -22.32 -66.54
N SER A 200 -3.91 -22.45 -66.88
CA SER A 200 -3.30 -21.78 -68.02
C SER A 200 -3.49 -22.56 -69.31
N VAL A 201 -4.19 -21.98 -70.29
CA VAL A 201 -4.53 -22.61 -71.58
C VAL A 201 -3.30 -22.71 -72.49
N LEU A 202 -2.45 -23.73 -72.27
CA LEU A 202 -1.26 -24.01 -73.10
C LEU A 202 -0.96 -25.51 -73.38
N ASP A 203 -1.89 -26.44 -73.11
CA ASP A 203 -1.71 -27.89 -73.42
C ASP A 203 -2.77 -28.46 -74.39
N ALA A 204 -3.43 -27.61 -75.18
CA ALA A 204 -4.39 -28.00 -76.22
C ALA A 204 -3.74 -28.60 -77.49
N ALA A 205 -2.64 -29.35 -77.33
CA ALA A 205 -1.78 -29.83 -78.43
C ALA A 205 -1.14 -31.21 -78.18
N ALA A 206 -1.77 -32.06 -77.34
CA ALA A 206 -1.26 -33.39 -77.00
C ALA A 206 -2.26 -34.56 -77.24
N GLU A 207 -3.35 -34.34 -77.99
CA GLU A 207 -4.25 -35.42 -78.47
C GLU A 207 -3.56 -36.28 -79.54
N THR A 208 -2.52 -37.07 -79.20
CA THR A 208 -2.00 -38.15 -80.08
C THR A 208 -1.07 -39.20 -79.42
N LEU A 209 -1.09 -39.40 -78.10
CA LEU A 209 -0.29 -40.48 -77.45
C LEU A 209 -1.11 -41.30 -76.44
N ASP A 210 -1.05 -42.63 -76.60
CA ASP A 210 -1.90 -43.62 -75.91
C ASP A 210 -1.31 -44.10 -74.56
N TYR A 211 -0.63 -43.21 -73.83
CA TYR A 211 0.03 -43.50 -72.53
C TYR A 211 0.37 -42.22 -71.75
N ILE A 212 0.16 -42.24 -70.42
CA ILE A 212 0.56 -41.16 -69.50
C ILE A 212 1.92 -41.51 -68.86
N PRO A 213 2.98 -40.71 -69.04
CA PRO A 213 4.31 -41.03 -68.52
C PRO A 213 4.42 -40.84 -67.00
N LEU A 214 4.61 -41.94 -66.28
CA LEU A 214 5.01 -41.93 -64.88
C LEU A 214 6.48 -41.49 -64.75
N SER A 215 6.72 -40.26 -64.28
CA SER A 215 8.07 -39.76 -63.98
C SER A 215 8.56 -40.21 -62.61
N ALA A 216 9.81 -40.68 -62.54
CA ALA A 216 10.38 -41.29 -61.34
C ALA A 216 11.08 -40.27 -60.41
N SER A 217 11.24 -40.68 -59.15
CA SER A 217 11.95 -39.94 -58.09
C SER A 217 13.41 -39.57 -58.45
N GLY A 218 13.83 -38.34 -58.14
CA GLY A 218 15.24 -37.91 -58.24
C GLY A 218 15.51 -36.52 -57.66
N ASN A 219 16.44 -36.42 -56.71
CA ASN A 219 16.90 -35.14 -56.14
C ASN A 219 17.81 -34.36 -57.12
N GLY A 220 17.66 -33.03 -57.20
CA GLY A 220 18.56 -32.15 -57.96
C GLY A 220 18.69 -30.75 -57.35
N LYS A 221 19.93 -30.26 -57.16
CA LYS A 221 20.23 -28.96 -56.52
C LYS A 221 20.42 -27.82 -57.52
N ARG A 222 19.86 -26.63 -57.23
CA ARG A 222 20.35 -25.27 -57.58
C ARG A 222 19.66 -24.23 -56.67
N HIS A 223 20.26 -23.12 -56.27
CA HIS A 223 21.69 -22.83 -56.08
C HIS A 223 21.85 -21.79 -54.95
N ASP A 224 22.96 -21.84 -54.23
CA ASP A 224 23.32 -20.93 -53.13
C ASP A 224 23.64 -19.50 -53.61
N PHE A 225 23.24 -18.48 -52.83
CA PHE A 225 23.94 -17.19 -52.68
C PHE A 225 23.55 -16.41 -51.40
N LEU A 226 24.57 -16.11 -50.58
CA LEU A 226 24.64 -15.07 -49.54
C LEU A 226 23.85 -15.26 -48.22
N GLU A 227 24.37 -16.15 -47.37
CA GLU A 227 24.33 -15.92 -45.91
C GLU A 227 25.21 -14.71 -45.52
N ILE A 228 24.83 -14.01 -44.44
CA ILE A 228 25.77 -13.29 -43.57
C ILE A 228 25.64 -13.90 -42.17
N ASP A 229 26.75 -14.39 -41.63
CA ASP A 229 26.83 -15.09 -40.36
C ASP A 229 26.47 -14.20 -39.15
N SER A 230 25.55 -14.67 -38.32
CA SER A 230 25.44 -14.27 -36.91
C SER A 230 24.80 -15.39 -36.07
N GLY A 231 25.54 -16.48 -35.87
CA GLY A 231 25.07 -17.66 -35.13
C GLY A 231 24.80 -17.47 -33.62
N ASP A 232 23.71 -16.78 -33.23
CA ASP A 232 23.24 -16.67 -31.82
C ASP A 232 21.70 -16.77 -31.63
N GLU A 233 20.93 -17.26 -32.60
CA GLU A 233 19.46 -17.43 -32.49
C GLU A 233 18.99 -18.55 -31.53
N LYS A 234 19.82 -18.97 -30.56
CA LYS A 234 19.54 -20.16 -29.73
C LYS A 234 18.46 -19.98 -28.64
N TYR A 235 17.87 -18.78 -28.54
CA TYR A 235 16.85 -18.42 -27.54
C TYR A 235 15.53 -17.90 -28.16
N ALA A 236 15.28 -18.18 -29.45
CA ALA A 236 14.13 -17.64 -30.19
C ALA A 236 12.79 -18.39 -29.95
N TYR A 237 12.07 -18.03 -28.88
CA TYR A 237 10.59 -17.93 -28.75
C TYR A 237 9.67 -19.14 -29.04
N ARG A 238 10.13 -20.25 -29.66
CA ARG A 238 9.24 -21.31 -30.19
C ARG A 238 8.87 -22.43 -29.21
N SER A 239 9.51 -22.51 -28.03
CA SER A 239 9.42 -23.68 -27.14
C SER A 239 8.25 -23.67 -26.13
N ILE A 240 7.59 -22.53 -25.91
CA ILE A 240 6.53 -22.41 -24.89
C ILE A 240 5.18 -23.00 -25.35
N HIS A 241 4.97 -23.14 -26.66
CA HIS A 241 3.82 -23.85 -27.22
C HIS A 241 4.10 -25.36 -27.26
N GLY A 242 3.79 -26.07 -26.17
CA GLY A 242 3.85 -27.53 -26.06
C GLY A 242 2.86 -28.32 -26.95
N LYS A 243 2.41 -27.73 -28.07
CA LYS A 243 1.64 -28.33 -29.14
C LYS A 243 2.18 -27.77 -30.45
N ALA A 244 2.47 -28.64 -31.41
CA ALA A 244 2.89 -28.20 -32.74
C ALA A 244 1.85 -27.24 -33.33
N LYS A 245 2.32 -26.18 -34.00
CA LYS A 245 1.44 -25.46 -34.94
C LYS A 245 0.94 -26.49 -35.96
N PRO A 246 -0.36 -26.48 -36.33
CA PRO A 246 -0.82 -27.27 -37.48
C PRO A 246 0.05 -26.93 -38.69
N GLY A 247 0.54 -27.97 -39.38
CA GLY A 247 1.10 -27.78 -40.72
C GLY A 247 -0.01 -27.25 -41.63
N GLU A 248 0.32 -26.31 -42.51
CA GLU A 248 -0.63 -25.77 -43.48
C GLU A 248 -0.73 -26.73 -44.68
N ASP A 249 -1.34 -27.90 -44.45
CA ASP A 249 -1.70 -28.88 -45.49
C ASP A 249 -2.85 -28.32 -46.35
N LEU A 250 -2.53 -27.33 -47.17
CA LEU A 250 -3.39 -26.82 -48.23
C LEU A 250 -3.39 -27.81 -49.41
N PRO A 251 -4.55 -28.12 -50.03
CA PRO A 251 -4.60 -28.80 -51.31
C PRO A 251 -3.78 -28.06 -52.37
N SER A 252 -3.17 -28.80 -53.30
CA SER A 252 -2.23 -28.30 -54.34
C SER A 252 -2.83 -27.23 -55.29
N ASP A 253 -4.15 -27.12 -55.27
CA ASP A 253 -5.02 -26.33 -56.12
C ASP A 253 -5.53 -25.03 -55.46
N VAL A 254 -5.16 -24.76 -54.18
CA VAL A 254 -5.45 -23.50 -53.47
C VAL A 254 -4.23 -22.88 -52.81
N GLU A 255 -3.98 -21.60 -53.11
CA GLU A 255 -2.91 -20.81 -52.50
C GLU A 255 -3.49 -19.78 -51.52
N ALA A 256 -2.78 -19.54 -50.40
CA ALA A 256 -3.09 -18.48 -49.45
C ALA A 256 -2.48 -17.16 -49.95
N VAL A 257 -3.31 -16.12 -50.11
CA VAL A 257 -2.86 -14.82 -50.64
C VAL A 257 -1.94 -14.11 -49.63
N SER A 258 -0.73 -13.77 -50.05
CA SER A 258 0.16 -12.85 -49.32
C SER A 258 -0.29 -11.41 -49.58
N GLU A 259 -0.39 -10.60 -48.53
CA GLU A 259 -0.90 -9.21 -48.57
C GLU A 259 0.09 -8.21 -49.21
N THR A 260 1.05 -8.68 -50.02
CA THR A 260 2.14 -7.88 -50.61
C THR A 260 1.81 -7.24 -51.97
N ASP A 261 0.77 -7.72 -52.67
CA ASP A 261 0.48 -7.41 -54.09
C ASP A 261 -0.89 -6.72 -54.29
N SER A 262 -1.32 -5.87 -53.34
CA SER A 262 -2.58 -5.12 -53.46
C SER A 262 -2.46 -3.64 -53.07
N ASP A 263 -1.85 -2.84 -53.95
CA ASP A 263 -1.84 -1.37 -53.90
C ASP A 263 -3.25 -0.77 -54.12
N ARG A 264 -4.11 -0.81 -53.09
CA ARG A 264 -5.31 0.05 -52.98
C ARG A 264 -5.54 0.53 -51.55
N GLU A 265 -5.97 1.78 -51.44
CA GLU A 265 -6.06 2.53 -50.18
C GLU A 265 -6.99 1.86 -49.15
N GLY A 266 -6.44 1.50 -47.99
CA GLY A 266 -7.22 0.88 -46.92
C GLY A 266 -6.41 0.14 -45.87
N SER A 267 -5.16 0.55 -45.59
CA SER A 267 -4.28 -0.18 -44.67
C SER A 267 -4.88 -0.29 -43.26
N ARG A 268 -5.34 -1.49 -42.92
CA ARG A 268 -5.53 -1.91 -41.53
C ARG A 268 -4.19 -2.42 -41.02
N SER A 269 -3.32 -1.49 -40.62
CA SER A 269 -2.09 -1.80 -39.89
C SER A 269 -2.40 -2.81 -38.79
N ASP A 270 -1.69 -3.94 -38.80
CA ASP A 270 -1.79 -4.94 -37.74
C ASP A 270 -1.28 -4.29 -36.44
N PRO A 271 -2.08 -4.12 -35.38
CA PRO A 271 -1.70 -3.29 -34.23
C PRO A 271 -0.46 -3.79 -33.50
N ASP A 272 -0.16 -5.10 -33.58
CA ASP A 272 1.08 -5.65 -33.07
C ASP A 272 2.33 -5.22 -33.89
N GLN A 273 2.18 -4.72 -35.12
CA GLN A 273 3.32 -4.19 -35.90
C GLN A 273 3.89 -2.93 -35.27
N GLU A 274 3.06 -2.06 -34.68
CA GLU A 274 3.53 -0.84 -34.01
C GLU A 274 4.40 -1.20 -32.78
N ILE A 275 3.94 -2.16 -31.97
CA ILE A 275 4.70 -2.71 -30.83
C ILE A 275 6.03 -3.33 -31.31
N LYS A 276 6.02 -4.11 -32.40
CA LYS A 276 7.22 -4.74 -32.97
C LYS A 276 8.20 -3.72 -33.56
N GLN A 277 7.69 -2.68 -34.24
CA GLN A 277 8.49 -1.56 -34.77
C GLN A 277 9.15 -0.79 -33.63
N ARG A 278 8.39 -0.41 -32.60
CA ARG A 278 8.92 0.26 -31.40
C ARG A 278 10.02 -0.54 -30.70
N ASN A 279 9.87 -1.87 -30.61
CA ASN A 279 10.91 -2.74 -30.08
C ASN A 279 12.19 -2.72 -30.94
N ALA A 280 12.06 -2.71 -32.27
CA ALA A 280 13.18 -2.60 -33.19
C ALA A 280 13.86 -1.22 -33.16
N GLU A 281 13.11 -0.14 -32.93
CA GLU A 281 13.66 1.21 -32.72
C GLU A 281 14.45 1.31 -31.41
N LEU A 282 13.93 0.75 -30.31
CA LEU A 282 14.62 0.69 -29.03
C LEU A 282 15.93 -0.11 -29.13
N LEU A 283 15.93 -1.26 -29.84
CA LEU A 283 17.15 -2.01 -30.14
C LEU A 283 18.16 -1.18 -30.94
N ARG A 284 17.74 -0.53 -32.04
CA ARG A 284 18.59 0.36 -32.85
C ARG A 284 19.15 1.54 -32.06
N ASN A 285 18.42 2.06 -31.08
CA ASN A 285 18.90 3.16 -30.23
C ASN A 285 19.95 2.67 -29.22
N ILE A 286 19.80 1.46 -28.67
CA ILE A 286 20.80 0.80 -27.82
C ILE A 286 22.05 0.40 -28.63
N GLU A 287 21.92 0.04 -29.90
CA GLU A 287 23.06 -0.21 -30.80
C GLU A 287 23.86 1.06 -31.08
N LYS A 288 23.19 2.21 -31.29
CA LYS A 288 23.82 3.53 -31.47
C LYS A 288 24.44 4.07 -30.16
N HIS A 289 23.80 3.83 -29.02
CA HIS A 289 24.19 4.36 -27.72
C HIS A 289 24.25 3.26 -26.63
N PRO A 290 25.22 2.31 -26.69
CA PRO A 290 25.25 1.16 -25.78
C PRO A 290 25.43 1.49 -24.29
N THR A 291 25.87 2.72 -23.99
CA THR A 291 26.14 3.25 -22.65
C THR A 291 24.96 3.99 -22.00
N ASP A 292 23.88 4.24 -22.73
CA ASP A 292 22.69 4.93 -22.18
C ASP A 292 21.81 3.97 -21.37
N VAL A 293 21.75 4.22 -20.06
CA VAL A 293 20.91 3.48 -19.11
C VAL A 293 19.42 3.66 -19.39
N ILE A 294 18.99 4.82 -19.89
CA ILE A 294 17.56 5.11 -20.11
C ILE A 294 17.05 4.33 -21.33
N ALA A 295 17.82 4.26 -22.42
CA ALA A 295 17.54 3.36 -23.54
C ALA A 295 17.41 1.89 -23.09
N TRP A 296 18.34 1.38 -22.27
CA TRP A 296 18.25 0.02 -21.73
C TRP A 296 16.98 -0.23 -20.90
N LEU A 297 16.66 0.67 -19.95
CA LEU A 297 15.46 0.52 -19.11
C LEU A 297 14.17 0.56 -19.92
N THR A 298 14.05 1.51 -20.86
CA THR A 298 12.86 1.62 -21.72
C THR A 298 12.65 0.40 -22.61
N LEU A 299 13.71 -0.28 -23.07
CA LEU A 299 13.58 -1.58 -23.75
C LEU A 299 13.13 -2.69 -22.78
N ILE A 300 13.66 -2.73 -21.56
CA ILE A 300 13.34 -3.76 -20.56
C ILE A 300 11.86 -3.67 -20.14
N ASP A 301 11.35 -2.46 -19.90
CA ASP A 301 9.93 -2.22 -19.63
C ASP A 301 9.05 -2.61 -20.83
N HIS A 302 9.50 -2.28 -22.04
CA HIS A 302 8.79 -2.62 -23.29
C HIS A 302 8.64 -4.14 -23.53
N GLN A 303 9.46 -5.00 -22.91
CA GLN A 303 9.31 -6.46 -23.05
C GLN A 303 7.98 -6.97 -22.49
N GLU A 304 7.39 -6.28 -21.50
CA GLU A 304 6.06 -6.65 -20.99
C GLU A 304 4.97 -6.36 -22.03
N SER A 305 5.04 -5.22 -22.73
CA SER A 305 4.13 -4.89 -23.84
C SER A 305 4.29 -5.86 -25.01
N LEU A 306 5.54 -6.21 -25.36
CA LEU A 306 5.86 -7.18 -26.40
C LEU A 306 5.27 -8.58 -26.12
N LEU A 307 5.27 -9.03 -24.87
CA LEU A 307 4.71 -10.32 -24.46
C LEU A 307 3.17 -10.32 -24.40
N ARG A 308 2.57 -9.18 -24.06
CA ARG A 308 1.10 -9.01 -24.03
C ARG A 308 0.51 -8.95 -25.44
N GLY A 309 1.11 -8.15 -26.32
CA GLY A 309 0.51 -7.77 -27.60
C GLY A 309 -0.73 -6.89 -27.42
N SER A 310 -1.21 -6.33 -28.52
CA SER A 310 -2.34 -5.39 -28.54
C SER A 310 -3.66 -6.00 -28.08
N GLU A 311 -3.86 -7.32 -28.23
CA GLU A 311 -5.08 -8.01 -27.81
C GLU A 311 -5.15 -8.31 -26.29
N ARG A 312 -4.05 -8.13 -25.52
CA ARG A 312 -4.01 -8.45 -24.08
C ARG A 312 -3.44 -7.33 -23.18
N GLU A 313 -3.45 -6.08 -23.61
CA GLU A 313 -2.94 -4.96 -22.78
C GLU A 313 -3.55 -4.96 -21.36
N SER A 314 -4.87 -5.19 -21.26
CA SER A 314 -5.61 -5.27 -20.00
C SER A 314 -5.69 -6.67 -19.35
N GLY A 315 -5.05 -7.69 -19.92
CA GLY A 315 -5.12 -9.08 -19.44
C GLY A 315 -4.11 -9.38 -18.33
N SER A 316 -4.45 -10.20 -17.33
CA SER A 316 -3.49 -10.66 -16.33
C SER A 316 -2.52 -11.71 -16.92
N LEU A 317 -1.21 -11.53 -16.72
CA LEU A 317 -0.20 -12.52 -17.13
C LEU A 317 -0.31 -13.78 -16.27
N THR A 318 -0.13 -14.96 -16.86
CA THR A 318 -0.01 -16.21 -16.08
C THR A 318 1.33 -16.28 -15.35
N TYR A 319 1.40 -17.06 -14.27
CA TYR A 319 2.63 -17.29 -13.50
C TYR A 319 3.82 -17.79 -14.35
N ALA A 320 3.54 -18.56 -15.41
CA ALA A 320 4.56 -19.03 -16.35
C ALA A 320 5.03 -17.89 -17.29
N GLU A 321 4.12 -17.07 -17.81
CA GLU A 321 4.46 -15.87 -18.60
C GLU A 321 5.23 -14.85 -17.75
N GLN A 322 4.87 -14.66 -16.47
CA GLN A 322 5.60 -13.80 -15.53
C GLN A 322 7.05 -14.28 -15.29
N LYS A 323 7.25 -15.59 -15.06
CA LYS A 323 8.60 -16.14 -14.86
C LYS A 323 9.45 -16.08 -16.14
N GLY A 324 8.85 -16.35 -17.30
CA GLY A 324 9.52 -16.15 -18.60
C GLY A 324 9.91 -14.69 -18.86
N LEU A 325 9.02 -13.75 -18.54
CA LEU A 325 9.30 -12.31 -18.64
C LEU A 325 10.44 -11.87 -17.72
N ALA A 326 10.44 -12.32 -16.46
CA ALA A 326 11.51 -12.02 -15.50
C ALA A 326 12.87 -12.56 -15.97
N ASP A 327 12.92 -13.75 -16.57
CA ASP A 327 14.16 -14.36 -17.09
C ASP A 327 14.69 -13.61 -18.32
N ILE A 328 13.80 -13.21 -19.25
CA ILE A 328 14.10 -12.32 -20.36
C ILE A 328 14.67 -10.99 -19.85
N LYS A 329 14.00 -10.34 -18.89
CA LYS A 329 14.44 -9.07 -18.30
C LYS A 329 15.79 -9.19 -17.57
N LEU A 330 16.02 -10.26 -16.79
CA LEU A 330 17.32 -10.55 -16.18
C LEU A 330 18.44 -10.63 -17.23
N SER A 331 18.21 -11.36 -18.32
CA SER A 331 19.19 -11.49 -19.40
C SER A 331 19.52 -10.14 -20.07
N LEU A 332 18.56 -9.22 -20.11
CA LEU A 332 18.72 -7.87 -20.65
C LEU A 332 19.44 -6.94 -19.66
N TYR A 333 19.13 -7.01 -18.35
CA TYR A 333 19.90 -6.32 -17.32
C TYR A 333 21.37 -6.76 -17.32
N GLU A 334 21.65 -8.07 -17.42
CA GLU A 334 23.01 -8.57 -17.56
C GLU A 334 23.73 -8.03 -18.81
N LYS A 335 23.04 -7.97 -19.96
CA LYS A 335 23.58 -7.41 -21.21
C LYS A 335 23.85 -5.91 -21.08
N ALA A 336 22.96 -5.17 -20.42
CA ALA A 336 23.13 -3.75 -20.12
C ALA A 336 24.33 -3.52 -19.19
N LEU A 337 24.44 -4.26 -18.09
CA LEU A 337 25.53 -4.15 -17.10
C LEU A 337 26.92 -4.53 -17.62
N LYS A 338 26.99 -5.26 -18.75
CA LYS A 338 28.22 -5.59 -19.49
C LYS A 338 28.60 -4.52 -20.53
N LYS A 339 27.66 -3.69 -21.00
CA LYS A 339 27.87 -2.64 -22.02
C LYS A 339 27.95 -1.22 -21.43
N VAL A 340 27.13 -0.92 -20.43
CA VAL A 340 27.24 0.30 -19.62
C VAL A 340 28.41 0.11 -18.66
N GLY A 341 29.43 0.97 -18.74
CA GLY A 341 30.61 0.95 -17.86
C GLY A 341 30.33 1.48 -16.45
N PRO A 342 31.34 2.07 -15.77
CA PRO A 342 31.15 2.76 -14.49
C PRO A 342 30.44 4.11 -14.70
N ASN A 343 29.13 4.04 -14.95
CA ASN A 343 28.25 5.20 -15.09
C ASN A 343 27.53 5.49 -13.76
N PHE A 344 27.13 6.74 -13.49
CA PHE A 344 26.45 7.11 -12.24
C PHE A 344 25.12 6.36 -12.07
N ALA A 345 24.36 6.23 -13.16
CA ALA A 345 23.07 5.54 -13.21
C ALA A 345 23.16 4.00 -13.30
N ARG A 346 24.34 3.39 -13.08
CA ARG A 346 24.54 1.93 -13.11
C ARG A 346 23.75 1.22 -12.00
N ASP A 347 23.54 1.91 -10.88
CA ASP A 347 22.71 1.46 -9.76
C ASP A 347 21.30 1.05 -10.20
N ARG A 348 20.64 1.81 -11.09
CA ARG A 348 19.30 1.50 -11.65
C ARG A 348 19.22 0.11 -12.26
N LEU A 349 20.24 -0.26 -13.03
CA LEU A 349 20.31 -1.56 -13.71
C LEU A 349 20.60 -2.70 -12.73
N LEU A 350 21.31 -2.42 -11.63
CA LEU A 350 21.52 -3.37 -10.54
C LEU A 350 20.25 -3.55 -9.69
N LEU A 351 19.53 -2.48 -9.38
CA LEU A 351 18.24 -2.53 -8.70
C LEU A 351 17.21 -3.33 -9.50
N GLY A 352 17.02 -3.01 -10.78
CA GLY A 352 16.10 -3.75 -11.65
C GLY A 352 16.48 -5.23 -11.84
N LEU A 353 17.78 -5.54 -11.85
CA LEU A 353 18.28 -6.93 -11.82
C LEU A 353 17.86 -7.65 -10.52
N PHE A 354 17.93 -6.99 -9.36
CA PHE A 354 17.47 -7.57 -8.09
C PHE A 354 15.93 -7.67 -7.99
N GLU A 355 15.19 -6.68 -8.48
CA GLU A 355 13.72 -6.67 -8.48
C GLU A 355 13.12 -7.78 -9.37
N GLU A 356 13.70 -8.06 -10.54
CA GLU A 356 13.32 -9.24 -11.35
C GLU A 356 13.96 -10.54 -10.81
N GLY A 357 15.16 -10.47 -10.22
CA GLY A 357 15.87 -11.60 -9.61
C GLY A 357 15.13 -12.21 -8.43
N ALA A 358 14.50 -11.39 -7.59
CA ALA A 358 13.68 -11.83 -6.46
C ALA A 358 12.45 -12.67 -6.87
N LYS A 359 12.01 -12.61 -8.14
CA LYS A 359 10.91 -13.41 -8.69
C LYS A 359 11.35 -14.82 -9.12
N LEU A 360 12.66 -15.07 -9.19
CA LEU A 360 13.28 -16.25 -9.80
C LEU A 360 14.34 -16.95 -8.95
N TRP A 361 14.91 -16.28 -7.95
CA TRP A 361 16.01 -16.80 -7.12
C TRP A 361 15.54 -17.05 -5.69
N ASP A 362 15.95 -18.18 -5.11
CA ASP A 362 15.76 -18.45 -3.68
C ASP A 362 16.45 -17.38 -2.83
N THR A 363 15.90 -17.09 -1.65
CA THR A 363 16.38 -16.03 -0.72
C THR A 363 17.89 -16.14 -0.43
N LYS A 364 18.42 -17.37 -0.29
CA LYS A 364 19.85 -17.65 -0.10
C LYS A 364 20.73 -17.30 -1.30
N LYS A 365 20.21 -17.42 -2.53
CA LYS A 365 20.91 -16.99 -3.75
C LYS A 365 20.82 -15.47 -3.89
N LEU A 366 19.65 -14.89 -3.61
CA LEU A 366 19.41 -13.46 -3.65
C LEU A 366 20.33 -12.70 -2.68
N SER A 367 20.42 -13.13 -1.41
CA SER A 367 21.28 -12.50 -0.41
C SER A 367 22.78 -12.60 -0.73
N ALA A 368 23.22 -13.73 -1.31
CA ALA A 368 24.59 -13.90 -1.78
C ALA A 368 24.93 -13.00 -2.98
N GLN A 369 23.98 -12.78 -3.90
CA GLN A 369 24.14 -11.83 -5.01
C GLN A 369 24.20 -10.39 -4.50
N TRP A 370 23.30 -9.97 -3.60
CA TRP A 370 23.36 -8.66 -2.93
C TRP A 370 24.74 -8.42 -2.31
N GLN A 371 25.20 -9.32 -1.44
CA GLN A 371 26.50 -9.22 -0.78
C GLN A 371 27.69 -9.16 -1.75
N THR A 372 27.60 -9.84 -2.91
CA THR A 372 28.64 -9.79 -3.96
C THR A 372 28.63 -8.45 -4.69
N THR A 373 27.46 -7.96 -5.07
CA THR A 373 27.30 -6.69 -5.81
C THR A 373 27.64 -5.48 -4.95
N LEU A 374 27.24 -5.47 -3.68
CA LEU A 374 27.52 -4.38 -2.74
C LEU A 374 29.03 -4.24 -2.48
N LYS A 375 29.74 -5.35 -2.25
CA LYS A 375 31.22 -5.37 -2.12
C LYS A 375 31.93 -4.93 -3.40
N SER A 376 31.31 -5.15 -4.56
CA SER A 376 31.85 -4.76 -5.87
C SER A 376 31.53 -3.30 -6.24
N ASN A 377 30.56 -2.66 -5.57
CA ASN A 377 30.09 -1.30 -5.90
C ASN A 377 29.66 -0.51 -4.64
N PRO A 378 30.51 -0.38 -3.60
CA PRO A 378 30.12 0.24 -2.32
C PRO A 378 29.66 1.70 -2.45
N GLN A 379 30.08 2.40 -3.51
CA GLN A 379 29.77 3.80 -3.79
C GLN A 379 28.29 4.12 -4.12
N TYR A 380 27.45 3.12 -4.44
CA TYR A 380 26.04 3.35 -4.76
C TYR A 380 25.16 3.14 -3.54
N ILE A 381 24.98 4.21 -2.78
CA ILE A 381 24.18 4.25 -1.56
C ILE A 381 22.68 3.93 -1.78
N SER A 382 22.16 4.15 -2.99
CA SER A 382 20.85 3.67 -3.45
C SER A 382 20.71 2.14 -3.38
N LEU A 383 21.77 1.38 -3.66
CA LEU A 383 21.79 -0.08 -3.50
C LEU A 383 21.73 -0.49 -2.02
N TRP A 384 22.38 0.24 -1.14
CA TRP A 384 22.39 -0.04 0.30
C TRP A 384 21.03 0.24 0.96
N ILE A 385 20.34 1.31 0.58
CA ILE A 385 18.96 1.58 1.02
C ILE A 385 18.01 0.46 0.55
N ARG A 386 18.17 -0.04 -0.69
CA ARG A 386 17.33 -1.14 -1.20
C ARG A 386 17.72 -2.52 -0.65
N TYR A 387 18.99 -2.72 -0.28
CA TYR A 387 19.39 -3.87 0.51
C TYR A 387 18.78 -3.82 1.91
N LEU A 388 18.74 -2.65 2.54
CA LEU A 388 18.08 -2.43 3.83
C LEU A 388 16.56 -2.72 3.75
N ASP A 389 15.87 -2.28 2.69
CA ASP A 389 14.47 -2.67 2.42
C ASP A 389 14.29 -4.20 2.44
N PHE A 390 15.14 -4.93 1.71
CA PHE A 390 15.13 -6.40 1.68
C PHE A 390 15.45 -7.02 3.05
N ARG A 391 16.49 -6.54 3.74
CA ARG A 391 16.91 -7.04 5.06
C ARG A 391 15.87 -6.80 6.15
N GLN A 392 15.11 -5.72 6.06
CA GLN A 392 14.05 -5.37 7.01
C GLN A 392 12.75 -6.16 6.74
N THR A 393 12.45 -6.51 5.48
CA THR A 393 11.20 -7.20 5.09
C THR A 393 11.29 -8.73 4.94
N GLU A 394 12.48 -9.33 4.87
CA GLU A 394 12.68 -10.78 4.67
C GLU A 394 12.46 -11.59 5.97
N PHE A 395 11.20 -11.95 6.26
CA PHE A 395 10.79 -12.69 7.47
C PHE A 395 11.65 -13.92 7.83
N LEU A 396 12.18 -14.65 6.85
CA LEU A 396 12.89 -15.92 7.12
C LEU A 396 14.33 -15.74 7.63
N ASP A 397 14.98 -14.61 7.32
CA ASP A 397 16.38 -14.35 7.73
C ASP A 397 16.54 -13.09 8.59
N PHE A 398 15.46 -12.33 8.78
CA PHE A 398 15.34 -11.24 9.74
C PHE A 398 15.52 -11.74 11.19
N THR A 399 16.36 -11.01 11.93
CA THR A 399 16.32 -10.83 13.39
C THR A 399 16.71 -9.37 13.67
N TYR A 400 16.33 -8.84 14.84
CA TYR A 400 16.65 -7.47 15.26
C TYR A 400 18.14 -7.15 15.11
N GLU A 401 19.02 -7.92 15.75
CA GLU A 401 20.49 -7.76 15.74
C GLU A 401 21.06 -7.68 14.31
N ARG A 402 20.60 -8.56 13.41
CA ARG A 402 21.09 -8.64 12.03
C ARG A 402 20.65 -7.45 11.19
N CYS A 403 19.45 -6.93 11.45
CA CYS A 403 18.96 -5.73 10.77
C CYS A 403 19.70 -4.49 11.31
N PHE A 404 19.83 -4.36 12.63
CA PHE A 404 20.61 -3.33 13.32
C PHE A 404 22.07 -3.28 12.83
N ALA A 405 22.75 -4.43 12.76
CA ALA A 405 24.11 -4.51 12.19
C ALA A 405 24.19 -4.07 10.72
N THR A 406 23.13 -4.27 9.93
CA THR A 406 23.03 -3.78 8.55
C THR A 406 22.91 -2.24 8.51
N PHE A 407 22.11 -1.64 9.40
CA PHE A 407 22.06 -0.17 9.53
C PHE A 407 23.43 0.42 9.88
N LEU A 408 24.17 -0.21 10.80
CA LEU A 408 25.52 0.21 11.16
C LEU A 408 26.51 0.09 9.98
N GLU A 409 26.43 -0.98 9.18
CA GLU A 409 27.22 -1.10 7.93
C GLU A 409 26.90 0.06 6.96
N CYS A 410 25.62 0.35 6.72
CA CYS A 410 25.18 1.48 5.90
C CYS A 410 25.68 2.84 6.42
N LEU A 411 25.66 3.07 7.74
CA LEU A 411 26.15 4.31 8.36
C LEU A 411 27.68 4.46 8.22
N ARG A 412 28.44 3.40 8.52
CA ARG A 412 29.91 3.37 8.34
C ARG A 412 30.30 3.67 6.88
N LEU A 413 29.59 3.08 5.92
CA LEU A 413 29.83 3.29 4.48
C LEU A 413 29.46 4.70 4.01
N ASN A 414 28.31 5.23 4.42
CA ASN A 414 27.94 6.61 4.10
C ASN A 414 28.95 7.60 4.69
N ARG A 415 29.45 7.38 5.91
CA ARG A 415 30.52 8.19 6.53
C ARG A 415 31.80 8.18 5.69
N SER A 416 32.22 7.01 5.18
CA SER A 416 33.41 6.84 4.33
C SER A 416 33.29 7.43 2.92
N THR A 417 32.08 7.75 2.46
CA THR A 417 31.82 8.27 1.11
C THR A 417 32.24 9.75 1.00
N SER A 418 32.74 10.16 -0.17
CA SER A 418 33.14 11.55 -0.46
C SER A 418 32.02 12.56 -0.19
N GLU A 419 32.39 13.77 0.22
CA GLU A 419 31.42 14.80 0.58
C GLU A 419 30.61 15.29 -0.63
N LYS A 420 29.30 15.06 -0.55
CA LYS A 420 28.27 15.54 -1.46
C LYS A 420 27.10 16.05 -0.61
N PRO A 421 26.29 17.03 -1.07
CA PRO A 421 25.10 17.46 -0.34
C PRO A 421 24.09 16.32 -0.10
N GLU A 422 24.06 15.33 -0.99
CA GLU A 422 23.29 14.09 -0.88
C GLU A 422 23.65 13.25 0.36
N LYS A 423 24.95 13.16 0.71
CA LYS A 423 25.47 12.39 1.85
C LYS A 423 24.74 12.75 3.15
N VAL A 424 24.46 14.04 3.32
CA VAL A 424 23.78 14.64 4.48
C VAL A 424 22.33 14.15 4.60
N GLN A 425 21.58 14.22 3.49
CA GLN A 425 20.17 13.81 3.44
C GLN A 425 20.03 12.30 3.69
N ILE A 426 20.93 11.50 3.10
CA ILE A 426 20.99 10.06 3.32
C ILE A 426 21.33 9.71 4.77
N HIS A 427 22.30 10.41 5.35
CA HIS A 427 22.79 10.09 6.69
C HIS A 427 21.68 10.21 7.73
N LEU A 428 20.94 11.31 7.65
CA LEU A 428 19.81 11.56 8.53
C LEU A 428 18.62 10.65 8.23
N TYR A 429 18.38 10.27 6.96
CA TYR A 429 17.39 9.25 6.63
C TYR A 429 17.73 7.89 7.27
N LEU A 430 18.99 7.46 7.20
CA LEU A 430 19.45 6.22 7.85
C LEU A 430 19.29 6.28 9.37
N PHE A 431 19.62 7.42 10.01
CA PHE A 431 19.43 7.60 11.45
C PHE A 431 17.96 7.64 11.87
N LEU A 432 17.11 8.37 11.14
CA LEU A 432 15.67 8.43 11.37
C LEU A 432 15.04 7.03 11.22
N ARG A 433 15.37 6.31 10.15
CA ARG A 433 14.86 4.96 9.90
C ARG A 433 15.40 3.94 10.92
N LEU A 434 16.64 4.09 11.38
CA LEU A 434 17.22 3.27 12.46
C LEU A 434 16.47 3.50 13.78
N THR A 435 16.31 4.75 14.22
CA THR A 435 15.62 5.08 15.47
C THR A 435 14.13 4.72 15.44
N LEU A 436 13.47 4.85 14.29
CA LEU A 436 12.12 4.32 14.07
C LEU A 436 12.09 2.78 14.15
N PHE A 437 13.00 2.07 13.48
CA PHE A 437 13.12 0.62 13.54
C PHE A 437 13.33 0.10 14.98
N ILE A 438 14.23 0.73 15.75
CA ILE A 438 14.50 0.39 17.15
C ILE A 438 13.23 0.58 17.99
N ARG A 439 12.50 1.69 17.80
CA ARG A 439 11.24 1.96 18.50
C ARG A 439 10.12 0.99 18.10
N GLU A 440 9.98 0.68 16.81
CA GLU A 440 8.95 -0.22 16.27
C GLU A 440 9.19 -1.69 16.68
N ALA A 441 10.45 -2.07 16.95
CA ALA A 441 10.83 -3.33 17.60
C ALA A 441 10.59 -3.33 19.13
N GLY A 442 10.28 -2.17 19.70
CA GLY A 442 9.87 -1.98 21.09
C GLY A 442 10.95 -1.45 22.05
N PHE A 443 12.18 -1.19 21.59
CA PHE A 443 13.27 -0.61 22.39
C PHE A 443 13.15 0.93 22.43
N THR A 444 12.02 1.42 22.93
CA THR A 444 11.62 2.83 22.92
C THR A 444 12.62 3.74 23.67
N GLU A 445 13.12 3.25 24.79
CA GLU A 445 14.15 3.81 25.67
C GLU A 445 15.44 4.16 24.93
N HIS A 446 15.99 3.20 24.17
CA HIS A 446 17.23 3.37 23.41
C HIS A 446 17.03 4.31 22.21
N ALA A 447 15.89 4.21 21.52
CA ALA A 447 15.56 5.14 20.44
C ALA A 447 15.42 6.60 20.93
N ALA A 448 14.83 6.81 22.11
CA ALA A 448 14.77 8.13 22.74
C ALA A 448 16.15 8.63 23.17
N ALA A 449 16.97 7.78 23.80
CA ALA A 449 18.33 8.11 24.23
C ALA A 449 19.23 8.57 23.06
N LEU A 450 19.18 7.89 21.91
CA LEU A 450 19.88 8.30 20.69
C LEU A 450 19.47 9.70 20.21
N TRP A 451 18.18 10.04 20.27
CA TRP A 451 17.70 11.39 19.92
C TRP A 451 18.10 12.43 20.96
N GLN A 452 18.10 12.10 22.26
CA GLN A 452 18.63 13.01 23.29
C GLN A 452 20.11 13.31 23.03
N GLY A 453 20.96 12.28 22.92
CA GLY A 453 22.40 12.45 22.74
C GLY A 453 22.79 13.18 21.46
N LEU A 454 22.14 12.91 20.32
CA LEU A 454 22.46 13.60 19.07
C LEU A 454 22.01 15.08 19.09
N LEU A 455 20.92 15.41 19.81
CA LEU A 455 20.50 16.80 20.02
C LEU A 455 21.43 17.56 20.98
N GLU A 456 21.87 16.92 22.08
CA GLU A 456 22.89 17.48 23.00
C GLU A 456 24.18 17.80 22.24
N LEU A 457 24.73 16.81 21.52
CA LEU A 457 25.97 16.94 20.71
C LEU A 457 25.90 18.00 19.60
N THR A 458 24.70 18.36 19.14
CA THR A 458 24.50 19.26 17.98
C THR A 458 24.07 20.68 18.39
N PHE A 459 23.28 20.84 19.46
CA PHE A 459 22.71 22.13 19.88
C PHE A 459 23.18 22.62 21.25
N PHE A 460 23.72 21.74 22.09
CA PHE A 460 24.07 22.05 23.48
C PHE A 460 25.51 21.66 23.82
N ARG A 461 26.42 21.64 22.83
CA ARG A 461 27.86 21.47 23.03
C ARG A 461 28.47 22.69 23.75
N PRO A 462 29.22 22.53 24.87
CA PRO A 462 29.83 23.65 25.60
C PRO A 462 30.83 24.48 24.78
N ASP A 463 30.74 25.81 24.86
CA ASP A 463 31.66 26.76 24.20
C ASP A 463 33.13 26.64 24.66
N SER A 464 33.37 25.97 25.80
CA SER A 464 34.71 25.72 26.34
C SER A 464 35.46 24.58 25.64
N VAL A 465 34.81 23.87 24.72
CA VAL A 465 35.43 22.79 23.94
C VAL A 465 35.89 23.34 22.59
N ASP A 466 37.21 23.56 22.49
CA ASP A 466 37.88 24.04 21.28
C ASP A 466 37.47 23.24 20.02
N ASP A 467 37.12 23.92 18.92
CA ASP A 467 36.86 23.30 17.60
C ASP A 467 38.10 22.59 17.00
N ASN A 468 39.25 22.66 17.70
CA ASN A 468 40.49 21.96 17.38
C ASN A 468 40.64 20.59 18.09
N GLN A 469 39.75 20.22 19.03
CA GLN A 469 39.79 18.89 19.66
C GLN A 469 39.39 17.78 18.68
N SER A 470 39.86 16.55 18.91
CA SER A 470 39.45 15.45 18.03
C SER A 470 37.97 15.08 18.26
N PRO A 471 37.26 14.55 17.24
CA PRO A 471 35.90 14.03 17.42
C PRO A 471 35.82 12.88 18.45
N GLU A 472 36.93 12.22 18.77
CA GLU A 472 37.03 11.12 19.72
C GLU A 472 37.14 11.64 21.16
N ASP A 473 37.91 12.71 21.40
CA ASP A 473 37.95 13.43 22.69
C ASP A 473 36.55 14.01 23.01
N LEU A 474 35.93 14.65 22.00
CA LEU A 474 34.59 15.26 22.09
C LEU A 474 33.49 14.23 22.39
N MET A 475 33.57 13.03 21.80
CA MET A 475 32.67 11.93 22.14
C MET A 475 32.91 11.44 23.57
N SER A 476 34.18 11.26 23.97
CA SER A 476 34.54 10.80 25.33
C SER A 476 33.99 11.73 26.41
N ALA A 477 34.13 13.05 26.24
CA ALA A 477 33.58 14.05 27.16
C ALA A 477 32.04 14.10 27.18
N PHE A 478 31.38 13.78 26.06
CA PHE A 478 29.92 13.63 26.04
C PHE A 478 29.45 12.36 26.76
N LEU A 479 30.18 11.25 26.63
CA LEU A 479 29.86 10.00 27.33
C LEU A 479 30.06 10.11 28.84
N GLU A 480 31.09 10.82 29.31
CA GLU A 480 31.22 11.19 30.74
C GLU A 480 30.04 12.04 31.23
N PHE A 481 29.55 12.97 30.41
CA PHE A 481 28.31 13.71 30.70
C PHE A 481 27.07 12.80 30.73
N TRP A 482 26.97 11.81 29.84
CA TRP A 482 25.84 10.86 29.84
C TRP A 482 25.75 10.05 31.13
N GLU A 483 26.89 9.58 31.64
CA GLU A 483 27.04 8.85 32.91
C GLU A 483 26.94 9.73 34.17
N SER A 484 26.99 11.07 34.04
CA SER A 484 26.94 12.01 35.18
C SER A 484 25.58 12.11 35.90
N GLU A 485 24.58 11.36 35.44
CA GLU A 485 23.18 11.32 35.93
C GLU A 485 22.48 12.70 36.01
N VAL A 486 22.95 13.66 35.21
CA VAL A 486 22.35 14.97 34.94
C VAL A 486 21.11 14.87 34.06
N SER A 487 20.09 15.71 34.30
CA SER A 487 18.90 15.87 33.45
C SER A 487 19.26 16.22 31.99
N ARG A 488 18.95 15.32 31.05
CA ARG A 488 19.25 15.39 29.60
C ARG A 488 18.14 16.12 28.83
N VAL A 489 18.41 16.58 27.60
CA VAL A 489 17.42 17.22 26.71
C VAL A 489 16.06 16.50 26.73
N GLY A 490 15.00 17.29 26.94
CA GLY A 490 13.62 16.79 27.01
C GLY A 490 13.18 16.32 28.40
N GLU A 491 14.02 16.33 29.42
CA GLU A 491 13.67 15.95 30.80
C GLU A 491 13.25 17.15 31.67
N ALA A 492 12.80 16.88 32.90
CA ALA A 492 12.29 17.89 33.81
C ALA A 492 13.42 18.70 34.46
N GLY A 493 13.67 19.92 33.94
CA GLY A 493 14.67 20.84 34.49
C GLY A 493 16.02 20.82 33.75
N ALA A 494 16.15 20.01 32.70
CA ALA A 494 17.32 20.00 31.82
C ALA A 494 17.58 21.38 31.18
N LYS A 495 18.86 21.73 31.05
CA LYS A 495 19.33 22.94 30.33
C LYS A 495 20.21 22.61 29.11
N GLY A 496 20.54 21.33 28.91
CA GLY A 496 21.49 20.85 27.91
C GLY A 496 22.93 20.85 28.42
N TRP A 497 23.82 20.11 27.75
CA TRP A 497 25.21 19.86 28.14
C TRP A 497 26.05 21.14 28.33
N THR A 498 25.72 22.25 27.64
CA THR A 498 26.28 23.60 27.82
C THR A 498 26.20 24.13 29.25
N SER A 499 25.26 23.65 30.07
CA SER A 499 25.00 24.24 31.39
C SER A 499 25.76 23.56 32.52
N THR A 500 26.61 24.34 33.21
CA THR A 500 27.20 23.93 34.50
C THR A 500 26.21 23.97 35.66
N GLU A 501 25.05 24.64 35.48
CA GLU A 501 23.94 24.64 36.45
C GLU A 501 22.94 23.49 36.19
N ASN A 502 23.44 22.37 35.68
CA ASN A 502 22.62 21.21 35.36
C ASN A 502 22.22 20.46 36.64
N VAL A 503 20.94 20.09 36.73
CA VAL A 503 20.35 19.54 37.94
C VAL A 503 20.50 18.01 37.91
N LEU A 504 21.07 17.43 38.97
CA LEU A 504 20.99 15.99 39.22
C LEU A 504 19.52 15.61 39.37
N GLN A 505 19.04 14.68 38.55
CA GLN A 505 17.66 14.23 38.64
C GLN A 505 17.47 13.47 39.96
N LYS A 506 16.34 13.71 40.64
CA LYS A 506 15.96 12.88 41.80
C LYS A 506 15.49 11.51 41.28
N PRO A 507 15.73 10.42 42.04
CA PRO A 507 15.13 9.13 41.71
C PRO A 507 13.62 9.31 41.51
N SER A 508 13.10 8.76 40.41
CA SER A 508 11.66 8.73 40.18
C SER A 508 11.05 7.63 41.02
N ASP A 509 10.09 7.97 41.89
CA ASP A 509 9.19 6.98 42.46
C ASP A 509 8.53 6.21 41.29
N THR A 510 8.88 4.95 41.06
CA THR A 510 8.16 4.15 40.05
C THR A 510 6.77 3.83 40.59
N GLU A 511 5.72 4.25 39.87
CA GLU A 511 4.36 3.82 40.20
C GLU A 511 4.32 2.28 40.20
N LYS A 512 3.88 1.68 41.32
CA LYS A 512 3.76 0.23 41.44
C LYS A 512 2.80 -0.29 40.36
N PRO A 513 3.12 -1.43 39.71
CA PRO A 513 2.37 -1.91 38.56
C PRO A 513 0.89 -2.11 38.91
N ARG A 514 0.02 -1.56 38.06
CA ARG A 514 -1.44 -1.58 38.24
C ARG A 514 -2.03 -2.93 37.84
N PHE A 515 -1.32 -3.68 36.97
CA PHE A 515 -1.66 -5.03 36.57
C PHE A 515 -0.78 -6.09 37.25
N GLN A 516 -1.31 -7.31 37.34
CA GLN A 516 -0.63 -8.48 37.89
C GLN A 516 -0.95 -9.71 37.01
N LEU A 517 -0.02 -10.66 36.95
CA LEU A 517 -0.13 -11.85 36.10
C LEU A 517 -1.05 -12.90 36.73
N ASP A 518 -2.04 -13.41 35.98
CA ASP A 518 -2.89 -14.54 36.37
C ASP A 518 -2.57 -15.76 35.49
N ALA A 519 -1.96 -16.78 36.08
CA ALA A 519 -1.62 -18.04 35.43
C ALA A 519 -2.83 -18.81 34.87
N ARG A 520 -4.07 -18.50 35.29
CA ARG A 520 -5.30 -19.07 34.70
C ARG A 520 -5.72 -18.40 33.38
N ALA A 521 -5.26 -17.17 33.16
CA ALA A 521 -5.63 -16.31 32.04
C ALA A 521 -4.39 -15.56 31.54
N LEU A 522 -3.29 -16.31 31.29
CA LEU A 522 -1.94 -15.77 31.11
C LEU A 522 -1.87 -14.63 30.08
N PHE A 523 -2.24 -14.89 28.82
CA PHE A 523 -2.23 -13.84 27.79
C PHE A 523 -3.22 -12.69 28.07
N ALA A 524 -4.31 -12.93 28.79
CA ALA A 524 -5.32 -11.90 29.08
C ALA A 524 -4.86 -10.93 30.18
N SER A 525 -4.04 -11.39 31.13
CA SER A 525 -3.42 -10.59 32.19
C SER A 525 -2.06 -9.99 31.76
N TRP A 526 -1.29 -10.73 30.96
CA TRP A 526 -0.02 -10.26 30.37
C TRP A 526 -0.21 -9.06 29.43
N THR A 527 -1.18 -9.10 28.51
CA THR A 527 -1.36 -8.03 27.49
C THR A 527 -1.46 -6.61 28.07
N PRO A 528 -2.33 -6.31 29.07
CA PRO A 528 -2.38 -4.96 29.66
C PRO A 528 -1.15 -4.62 30.51
N TYR A 529 -0.53 -5.61 31.14
CA TYR A 529 0.66 -5.42 31.98
C TYR A 529 1.91 -5.12 31.13
N GLU A 530 2.08 -5.82 30.00
CA GLU A 530 3.10 -5.52 28.98
C GLU A 530 2.88 -4.12 28.37
N ARG A 531 1.61 -3.69 28.19
CA ARG A 531 1.35 -2.31 27.74
C ARG A 531 1.69 -1.26 28.79
N GLU A 532 1.46 -1.53 30.07
CA GLU A 532 1.92 -0.68 31.17
C GLU A 532 3.45 -0.54 31.16
N ARG A 533 4.20 -1.62 30.93
CA ARG A 533 5.66 -1.56 30.75
C ARG A 533 6.09 -0.69 29.56
N ILE A 534 5.52 -0.92 28.38
CA ILE A 534 5.84 -0.13 27.18
C ILE A 534 5.63 1.38 27.46
N VAL A 535 4.54 1.74 28.14
CA VAL A 535 4.22 3.14 28.50
C VAL A 535 5.19 3.71 29.57
N ASN A 536 5.76 2.86 30.42
CA ASN A 536 6.73 3.22 31.46
C ASN A 536 8.21 3.14 31.01
N ALA A 537 8.47 2.63 29.80
CA ALA A 537 9.80 2.49 29.18
C ALA A 537 10.07 3.50 28.04
N ARG A 538 9.12 4.38 27.70
CA ARG A 538 9.21 5.36 26.59
C ARG A 538 10.42 6.31 26.62
N LEU A 539 11.13 6.40 27.74
CA LEU A 539 12.33 7.20 27.97
C LEU A 539 13.33 6.34 28.76
N PRO A 540 14.65 6.54 28.57
CA PRO A 540 15.67 5.82 29.32
C PRO A 540 15.54 6.09 30.83
N ALA A 541 15.62 5.04 31.64
CA ALA A 541 15.75 5.14 33.09
C ALA A 541 17.20 5.41 33.50
N ARG A 542 17.39 5.75 34.77
CA ARG A 542 18.70 6.01 35.38
C ARG A 542 19.13 4.86 36.27
N SER A 543 20.44 4.72 36.50
CA SER A 543 21.01 3.78 37.47
C SER A 543 20.61 4.08 38.93
N ILE A 544 20.08 5.29 39.16
CA ILE A 544 19.63 5.81 40.46
C ILE A 544 18.12 5.61 40.69
N ASP A 545 17.33 5.27 39.66
CA ASP A 545 15.88 5.06 39.82
C ASP A 545 15.58 3.74 40.55
N ASP A 546 14.93 3.82 41.72
CA ASP A 546 14.50 2.66 42.52
C ASP A 546 13.37 1.87 41.82
N SER A 547 13.71 1.01 40.86
CA SER A 547 12.80 0.00 40.32
C SER A 547 12.89 -1.30 41.13
N GLU A 548 11.78 -1.74 41.73
CA GLU A 548 11.68 -3.03 42.45
C GLU A 548 11.83 -4.27 41.52
N GLU A 549 12.08 -4.08 40.22
CA GLU A 549 11.93 -5.06 39.15
C GLU A 549 13.07 -4.93 38.12
N ASP A 550 13.71 -6.06 37.80
CA ASP A 550 15.03 -6.17 37.18
C ASP A 550 14.94 -6.21 35.64
N ASP A 551 14.87 -5.04 34.99
CA ASP A 551 14.84 -4.89 33.51
C ASP A 551 16.09 -4.13 32.99
N PRO A 552 17.19 -4.84 32.65
CA PRO A 552 18.48 -4.21 32.36
C PRO A 552 18.47 -3.27 31.14
N TYR A 553 17.64 -3.55 30.14
CA TYR A 553 17.59 -2.76 28.89
C TYR A 553 16.99 -1.37 29.09
N ARG A 554 16.32 -1.10 30.21
CA ARG A 554 15.67 0.17 30.52
C ARG A 554 16.67 1.29 30.84
N VAL A 555 17.85 0.94 31.35
CA VAL A 555 18.94 1.87 31.67
C VAL A 555 19.94 1.86 30.52
N ILE A 556 20.02 2.97 29.79
CA ILE A 556 20.90 3.11 28.62
C ILE A 556 22.24 3.69 29.05
N ILE A 557 23.33 2.96 28.82
CA ILE A 557 24.70 3.33 29.21
C ILE A 557 25.51 3.88 28.02
N ALA A 558 26.63 4.53 28.30
CA ALA A 558 27.50 5.17 27.32
C ALA A 558 27.87 4.27 26.12
N SER A 559 28.20 2.99 26.37
CA SER A 559 28.58 2.03 25.32
C SER A 559 27.47 1.73 24.32
N ASP A 560 26.20 1.89 24.71
CA ASP A 560 25.05 1.66 23.83
C ASP A 560 24.90 2.79 22.79
N LEU A 561 25.41 3.98 23.15
CA LEU A 561 25.32 5.19 22.34
C LEU A 561 26.59 5.46 21.54
N GLU A 562 27.77 5.09 22.05
CA GLU A 562 29.09 5.40 21.48
C GLU A 562 29.20 5.09 19.98
N GLU A 563 28.88 3.87 19.54
CA GLU A 563 29.02 3.52 18.11
C GLU A 563 28.03 4.31 17.24
N ILE A 564 26.77 4.46 17.64
CA ILE A 564 25.78 5.16 16.81
C ILE A 564 26.07 6.66 16.79
N LEU A 565 26.32 7.30 17.94
CA LEU A 565 26.58 8.74 18.01
C LEU A 565 27.89 9.11 17.31
N SER A 566 28.96 8.34 17.50
CA SER A 566 30.23 8.57 16.79
C SER A 566 30.10 8.40 15.27
N LEU A 567 29.20 7.53 14.79
CA LEU A 567 28.90 7.38 13.36
C LEU A 567 27.97 8.46 12.80
N THR A 568 27.05 9.01 13.61
CA THR A 568 25.92 9.85 13.14
C THR A 568 26.10 11.35 13.35
N TRP A 569 26.94 11.76 14.30
CA TRP A 569 27.16 13.16 14.63
C TRP A 569 27.97 13.90 13.54
N GLN A 570 27.35 14.92 12.95
CA GLN A 570 27.98 15.82 11.96
C GLN A 570 27.42 17.25 12.14
N THR A 571 28.29 18.24 12.35
CA THR A 571 27.90 19.61 12.78
C THR A 571 27.00 20.38 11.80
N HIS A 572 27.00 20.03 10.51
CA HIS A 572 26.23 20.71 9.48
C HIS A 572 24.76 20.24 9.36
N LEU A 573 24.30 19.31 10.22
CA LEU A 573 22.96 18.70 10.14
C LEU A 573 21.82 19.51 10.78
N ALA A 574 22.13 20.53 11.60
CA ALA A 574 21.21 21.13 12.58
C ALA A 574 19.76 21.36 12.09
N TYR A 575 19.55 22.09 10.98
CA TYR A 575 18.18 22.40 10.50
C TYR A 575 17.40 21.15 10.06
N MET A 576 18.08 20.21 9.38
CA MET A 576 17.48 18.94 8.95
C MET A 576 17.20 18.03 10.13
N LEU A 577 18.08 18.01 11.14
CA LEU A 577 17.95 17.18 12.34
C LEU A 577 16.64 17.47 13.10
N ILE A 578 16.18 18.73 13.10
CA ILE A 578 14.88 19.11 13.67
C ILE A 578 13.72 18.51 12.87
N ASP A 579 13.74 18.62 11.54
CA ASP A 579 12.72 17.96 10.69
C ASP A 579 12.72 16.43 10.89
N GLY A 580 13.88 15.82 11.12
CA GLY A 580 14.00 14.40 11.49
C GLY A 580 13.37 14.08 12.85
N PHE A 581 13.66 14.89 13.89
CA PHE A 581 13.09 14.74 15.22
C PHE A 581 11.56 14.86 15.21
N LEU A 582 10.99 15.76 14.39
CA LEU A 582 9.55 15.88 14.21
C LEU A 582 8.95 14.60 13.60
N HIS A 583 9.53 14.05 12.53
CA HIS A 583 9.07 12.78 11.96
C HIS A 583 9.15 11.61 12.96
N PHE A 584 10.22 11.52 13.76
CA PHE A 584 10.31 10.56 14.86
C PHE A 584 9.15 10.76 15.84
N CYS A 585 8.88 11.99 16.26
CA CYS A 585 7.79 12.34 17.19
C CYS A 585 6.37 12.25 16.60
N HIS A 586 6.19 11.68 15.40
CA HIS A 586 4.93 11.64 14.65
C HIS A 586 4.29 13.04 14.45
N LEU A 587 5.13 14.06 14.42
CA LEU A 587 4.79 15.46 14.21
C LEU A 587 5.04 15.85 12.74
N PRO A 588 4.19 16.70 12.13
CA PRO A 588 4.34 17.09 10.73
C PRO A 588 5.52 18.06 10.56
N PRO A 589 6.37 17.95 9.52
CA PRO A 589 7.63 18.70 9.41
C PRO A 589 7.47 20.20 9.15
N ILE A 590 8.51 20.97 9.53
CA ILE A 590 8.65 22.40 9.23
C ILE A 590 9.11 22.52 7.78
N SER A 591 8.12 22.50 6.89
CA SER A 591 8.32 22.48 5.45
C SER A 591 8.98 23.78 4.99
N SER A 592 10.28 23.75 4.69
CA SER A 592 11.06 24.90 4.22
C SER A 592 11.44 24.77 2.74
N VAL A 593 11.83 25.87 2.10
CA VAL A 593 12.34 25.90 0.72
C VAL A 593 13.55 24.96 0.52
N GLN A 594 14.36 24.77 1.58
CA GLN A 594 15.55 23.90 1.55
C GLN A 594 15.20 22.44 1.86
N SER A 595 14.29 22.20 2.84
CA SER A 595 13.93 20.84 3.26
C SER A 595 12.85 20.17 2.39
N LEU A 596 12.09 20.92 1.56
CA LEU A 596 11.01 20.40 0.70
C LEU A 596 11.37 19.12 -0.08
N GLY A 597 12.55 19.09 -0.70
CA GLY A 597 13.01 17.93 -1.47
C GLY A 597 13.30 16.67 -0.64
N THR A 598 13.37 16.80 0.68
CA THR A 598 13.57 15.69 1.63
C THR A 598 12.28 15.37 2.36
N THR A 599 11.56 16.37 2.88
CA THR A 599 10.28 16.18 3.59
C THR A 599 9.20 15.60 2.69
N SER A 600 9.16 15.96 1.39
CA SER A 600 8.25 15.34 0.42
C SER A 600 8.55 13.85 0.18
N ARG A 601 9.82 13.42 0.25
CA ARG A 601 10.20 12.00 0.17
C ARG A 601 9.77 11.26 1.43
N TRP A 602 10.10 11.78 2.62
CA TRP A 602 9.75 11.16 3.91
C TRP A 602 8.23 11.11 4.16
N ASN A 603 7.47 12.09 3.66
CA ASN A 603 6.00 12.08 3.64
C ASN A 603 5.38 11.01 2.73
N GLY A 604 6.17 10.35 1.88
CA GLY A 604 5.74 9.23 1.05
C GLY A 604 6.23 7.86 1.50
N ASP A 605 7.24 7.78 2.37
CA ASP A 605 7.90 6.53 2.74
C ASP A 605 7.05 5.69 3.73
N GLY A 606 6.80 4.42 3.35
CA GLY A 606 6.10 3.43 4.16
C GLY A 606 6.86 3.03 5.43
N PHE A 607 8.18 3.18 5.47
CA PHE A 607 9.00 2.97 6.67
C PHE A 607 8.99 4.17 7.64
N ILE A 608 8.42 5.32 7.27
CA ILE A 608 8.39 6.54 8.11
C ILE A 608 6.96 6.87 8.57
N ARG A 609 5.95 6.79 7.69
CA ARG A 609 4.57 7.23 8.00
C ARG A 609 3.73 6.17 8.75
N ASN A 610 4.25 5.66 9.86
CA ASN A 610 3.62 4.66 10.72
C ASN A 610 2.79 5.23 11.90
N GLU A 611 2.36 6.50 11.81
CA GLU A 611 1.62 7.24 12.85
C GLU A 611 0.49 6.44 13.53
N PHE A 612 -0.37 5.81 12.73
CA PHE A 612 -1.55 5.08 13.23
C PHE A 612 -1.19 3.70 13.80
N ALA A 613 0.04 3.21 13.60
CA ALA A 613 0.51 1.99 14.25
C ALA A 613 0.51 2.15 15.78
N SER A 614 0.92 3.32 16.28
CA SER A 614 1.21 3.61 17.70
C SER A 614 0.02 3.61 18.67
N SER A 615 -1.22 3.58 18.17
CA SER A 615 -2.41 3.52 19.03
C SER A 615 -2.84 2.07 19.24
N PHE A 616 -2.42 1.50 20.38
CA PHE A 616 -2.50 0.07 20.71
C PHE A 616 -3.89 -0.56 20.55
N TYR A 617 -4.95 0.14 20.97
CA TYR A 617 -6.34 -0.31 20.93
C TYR A 617 -7.18 0.29 19.79
N ALA A 618 -6.57 1.02 18.85
CA ALA A 618 -7.29 1.73 17.79
C ALA A 618 -8.23 0.82 16.99
N THR A 619 -9.45 1.27 16.78
CA THR A 619 -10.44 0.65 15.91
C THR A 619 -10.46 1.32 14.54
N LEU A 620 -11.12 0.71 13.55
CA LEU A 620 -11.36 1.41 12.27
C LEU A 620 -12.24 2.66 12.44
N ALA A 621 -13.06 2.73 13.49
CA ALA A 621 -13.93 3.88 13.77
C ALA A 621 -13.17 5.11 14.32
N ASP A 622 -11.90 4.95 14.73
CA ASP A 622 -11.03 6.06 15.13
C ASP A 622 -10.31 6.69 13.93
N TRP A 623 -10.24 5.95 12.81
CA TRP A 623 -9.66 6.40 11.53
C TRP A 623 -10.72 6.92 10.54
N LEU A 624 -11.94 6.37 10.59
CA LEU A 624 -13.08 6.84 9.82
C LEU A 624 -13.88 7.90 10.60
N PRO A 625 -14.52 8.87 9.94
CA PRO A 625 -15.40 9.79 10.63
C PRO A 625 -16.61 9.09 11.25
N SER A 626 -16.95 9.46 12.48
CA SER A 626 -18.24 9.14 13.10
C SER A 626 -19.37 9.89 12.38
N VAL A 627 -19.83 9.32 11.27
CA VAL A 627 -21.06 9.74 10.59
C VAL A 627 -22.24 9.17 11.39
N ALA A 628 -22.98 10.03 12.08
CA ALA A 628 -24.16 9.63 12.85
C ALA A 628 -25.16 8.90 11.94
N ALA A 629 -25.53 7.68 12.32
CA ALA A 629 -26.25 6.74 11.46
C ALA A 629 -27.66 7.20 11.05
N ASP A 630 -28.23 8.18 11.77
CA ASP A 630 -29.59 8.68 11.60
C ASP A 630 -29.69 9.94 10.70
N THR A 631 -28.57 10.46 10.20
CA THR A 631 -28.53 11.58 9.24
C THR A 631 -28.41 11.09 7.80
N GLU A 632 -29.13 11.72 6.86
CA GLU A 632 -28.94 11.46 5.43
C GLU A 632 -27.47 11.65 5.00
N PRO A 633 -26.98 10.92 3.97
CA PRO A 633 -25.58 10.93 3.53
C PRO A 633 -25.19 12.27 2.89
N THR A 634 -24.96 13.24 3.76
CA THR A 634 -24.37 14.54 3.46
C THR A 634 -22.88 14.33 3.17
N ALA A 635 -22.34 15.01 2.17
CA ALA A 635 -20.96 14.79 1.73
C ALA A 635 -19.94 14.96 2.87
N THR A 636 -19.21 13.89 3.20
CA THR A 636 -18.17 13.84 4.24
C THR A 636 -17.24 15.03 4.15
N SER A 637 -17.04 15.75 5.25
CA SER A 637 -16.21 16.98 5.24
C SER A 637 -14.77 16.66 4.79
N PRO A 638 -14.17 17.46 3.88
CA PRO A 638 -12.86 17.17 3.30
C PRO A 638 -11.73 17.21 4.36
N VAL A 639 -11.92 17.99 5.42
CA VAL A 639 -11.01 18.23 6.55
C VAL A 639 -10.77 16.97 7.43
N LEU A 640 -11.49 15.87 7.19
CA LEU A 640 -11.52 14.72 8.10
C LEU A 640 -10.51 13.60 7.79
N PHE A 641 -9.75 13.67 6.69
CA PHE A 641 -8.76 12.64 6.37
C PHE A 641 -7.53 12.72 7.30
N PRO A 642 -7.18 11.66 8.08
CA PRO A 642 -6.19 11.80 9.17
C PRO A 642 -4.72 11.99 8.75
N HIS A 643 -4.33 11.59 7.53
CA HIS A 643 -2.92 11.58 7.10
C HIS A 643 -2.59 12.74 6.17
N HIS A 644 -1.81 13.68 6.66
CA HIS A 644 -1.45 14.88 5.92
C HIS A 644 -0.23 14.66 5.02
N ASN A 645 -0.34 15.12 3.76
CA ASN A 645 0.76 15.33 2.84
C ASN A 645 0.49 16.64 2.10
N PHE A 646 1.03 17.74 2.64
CA PHE A 646 0.97 19.10 2.11
C PHE A 646 2.04 19.94 2.85
N ILE A 647 2.53 21.01 2.23
CA ILE A 647 3.38 22.00 2.93
C ILE A 647 2.59 22.60 4.10
N VAL A 648 3.12 22.47 5.32
CA VAL A 648 2.47 22.96 6.55
C VAL A 648 2.68 24.47 6.68
N ALA A 649 1.57 25.20 6.83
CA ALA A 649 1.56 26.65 7.01
C ALA A 649 0.78 27.07 8.28
N LEU A 650 0.92 28.33 8.71
CA LEU A 650 0.35 28.88 9.94
C LEU A 650 -1.17 28.67 10.06
N ASP A 651 -1.90 28.74 8.94
CA ASP A 651 -3.34 28.50 8.91
C ASP A 651 -3.73 27.03 9.10
N THR A 652 -2.86 26.08 8.74
CA THR A 652 -3.03 24.64 9.01
C THR A 652 -2.55 24.23 10.40
N LEU A 653 -1.61 24.99 11.01
CA LEU A 653 -1.16 24.79 12.39
C LEU A 653 -2.20 25.26 13.41
N PHE A 654 -2.79 26.44 13.19
CA PHE A 654 -3.83 27.02 14.04
C PHE A 654 -5.25 26.93 13.41
N ALA A 655 -5.47 25.96 12.52
CA ALA A 655 -6.80 25.67 11.96
C ALA A 655 -7.80 25.28 13.07
N GLU A 656 -9.07 25.70 12.94
CA GLU A 656 -10.14 25.04 13.67
C GLU A 656 -10.49 23.73 12.93
N PRO A 657 -10.47 22.54 13.58
CA PRO A 657 -10.72 21.24 12.92
C PRO A 657 -12.11 21.05 12.27
N THR A 658 -12.98 22.05 12.38
CA THR A 658 -14.32 22.15 11.79
C THR A 658 -14.32 23.00 10.51
N THR A 659 -13.39 23.97 10.37
CA THR A 659 -13.36 24.95 9.28
C THR A 659 -12.21 24.74 8.29
N TRP A 660 -11.08 24.18 8.71
CA TRP A 660 -9.90 23.99 7.84
C TRP A 660 -9.00 22.83 8.29
N PHE A 661 -8.07 22.42 7.42
CA PHE A 661 -7.18 21.28 7.63
C PHE A 661 -6.22 21.53 8.80
N SER A 662 -6.36 20.75 9.87
CA SER A 662 -5.58 20.91 11.11
C SER A 662 -4.44 19.90 11.18
N ALA A 663 -3.23 20.36 10.89
CA ALA A 663 -2.04 19.51 10.73
C ALA A 663 -1.71 18.71 12.01
N LEU A 664 -1.96 19.29 13.18
CA LEU A 664 -1.65 18.72 14.50
C LEU A 664 -2.75 17.82 15.09
N LYS A 665 -3.97 17.78 14.49
CA LYS A 665 -5.13 17.08 15.05
C LYS A 665 -4.89 15.60 15.34
N THR A 666 -4.29 14.88 14.39
CA THR A 666 -4.02 13.44 14.51
C THR A 666 -3.05 13.16 15.66
N TRP A 667 -2.04 14.02 15.82
CA TRP A 667 -1.07 13.93 16.90
C TRP A 667 -1.66 14.32 18.27
N SER A 668 -2.48 15.38 18.34
CA SER A 668 -3.15 15.78 19.59
C SER A 668 -4.14 14.73 20.08
N ASN A 669 -4.84 14.05 19.17
CA ASN A 669 -5.70 12.91 19.53
C ASN A 669 -4.85 11.76 20.09
N ALA A 670 -3.85 11.30 19.33
CA ALA A 670 -2.99 10.18 19.72
C ALA A 670 -2.26 10.40 21.06
N THR A 671 -1.83 11.64 21.34
CA THR A 671 -1.14 12.01 22.58
C THR A 671 -2.04 12.47 23.72
N SER A 672 -3.35 12.63 23.50
CA SER A 672 -4.31 12.90 24.58
C SER A 672 -4.60 11.65 25.43
N ASP A 673 -4.54 10.47 24.81
CA ASP A 673 -4.51 9.20 25.50
C ASP A 673 -3.09 8.93 26.04
N SER A 674 -2.98 8.69 27.34
CA SER A 674 -1.70 8.51 28.04
C SER A 674 -0.88 7.30 27.57
N GLN A 675 -1.49 6.42 26.78
CA GLN A 675 -0.93 5.18 26.24
C GLN A 675 -0.11 5.34 24.96
N SER A 676 0.06 6.55 24.41
CA SER A 676 0.88 6.80 23.21
C SER A 676 2.35 6.38 23.39
N ASP A 677 2.99 5.83 22.35
CA ASP A 677 4.41 5.39 22.37
C ASP A 677 5.42 6.54 22.60
N ILE A 678 4.97 7.80 22.59
CA ILE A 678 5.80 9.01 22.71
C ILE A 678 5.25 9.84 23.89
N ASP A 679 6.12 10.33 24.78
CA ASP A 679 5.71 11.27 25.84
C ASP A 679 5.52 12.70 25.26
N PRO A 680 4.30 13.26 25.23
CA PRO A 680 4.08 14.64 24.77
C PRO A 680 4.67 15.69 25.71
N ALA A 681 5.05 15.36 26.96
CA ALA A 681 5.78 16.27 27.83
C ALA A 681 7.26 16.36 27.46
N TRP A 682 7.92 15.25 27.11
CA TRP A 682 9.29 15.20 26.57
C TRP A 682 9.40 15.99 25.27
N VAL A 683 8.54 15.71 24.28
CA VAL A 683 8.54 16.43 22.98
C VAL A 683 8.43 17.95 23.19
N ARG A 684 7.52 18.41 24.07
CA ARG A 684 7.38 19.83 24.41
C ARG A 684 8.63 20.41 25.07
N ARG A 685 9.22 19.73 26.06
CA ARG A 685 10.44 20.19 26.75
C ARG A 685 11.62 20.29 25.75
N THR A 686 11.79 19.31 24.87
CA THR A 686 12.79 19.33 23.80
C THR A 686 12.57 20.49 22.83
N LEU A 687 11.35 20.70 22.32
CA LEU A 687 11.05 21.82 21.42
C LEU A 687 11.32 23.19 22.06
N ARG A 688 11.00 23.37 23.35
CA ARG A 688 11.35 24.62 24.07
C ARG A 688 12.85 24.87 24.11
N LEU A 689 13.65 23.85 24.44
CA LEU A 689 15.11 23.97 24.46
C LEU A 689 15.67 24.30 23.07
N LEU A 690 15.18 23.65 22.01
CA LEU A 690 15.60 23.92 20.63
C LEU A 690 15.23 25.34 20.14
N ILE A 691 14.12 25.91 20.60
CA ILE A 691 13.72 27.32 20.32
C ILE A 691 14.61 28.33 21.04
N GLU A 692 15.17 27.96 22.19
CA GLU A 692 16.09 28.81 22.95
C GLU A 692 17.53 28.70 22.42
N ALA A 693 17.96 27.52 21.97
CA ALA A 693 19.23 27.33 21.26
C ALA A 693 19.26 27.99 19.87
N ASN A 694 18.11 28.11 19.18
CA ASN A 694 18.00 28.69 17.84
C ASN A 694 17.22 30.02 17.83
N PRO A 695 17.78 31.12 18.38
CA PRO A 695 17.09 32.41 18.50
C PRO A 695 16.72 33.04 17.15
N GLY A 696 17.42 32.70 16.06
CA GLY A 696 17.16 33.19 14.70
C GLY A 696 16.20 32.34 13.86
N ASN A 697 15.70 31.20 14.37
CA ASN A 697 14.70 30.40 13.67
C ASN A 697 13.31 30.74 14.20
N ASP A 698 12.54 31.49 13.40
CA ASP A 698 11.19 31.95 13.76
C ASP A 698 10.07 30.98 13.32
N ASP A 699 10.29 30.16 12.29
CA ASP A 699 9.33 29.13 11.87
C ASP A 699 9.21 28.03 12.93
N LEU A 700 10.35 27.61 13.53
CA LEU A 700 10.39 26.71 14.69
C LEU A 700 9.69 27.31 15.92
N ALA A 701 9.78 28.63 16.10
CA ALA A 701 9.17 29.33 17.22
C ALA A 701 7.63 29.37 17.10
N GLU A 702 7.09 29.66 15.91
CA GLU A 702 5.65 29.50 15.63
C GLU A 702 5.18 28.06 15.81
N TYR A 703 5.94 27.11 15.26
CA TYR A 703 5.63 25.69 15.31
C TYR A 703 5.55 25.17 16.76
N GLY A 704 6.51 25.53 17.61
CA GLY A 704 6.49 25.18 19.03
C GLY A 704 5.31 25.78 19.78
N LEU A 705 4.88 27.02 19.45
CA LEU A 705 3.66 27.59 20.02
C LEU A 705 2.40 26.83 19.58
N ALA A 706 2.35 26.31 18.35
CA ALA A 706 1.24 25.50 17.86
C ALA A 706 1.16 24.14 18.58
N VAL A 707 2.28 23.43 18.74
CA VAL A 707 2.35 22.16 19.49
C VAL A 707 2.00 22.36 20.97
N GLU A 708 2.53 23.40 21.61
CA GLU A 708 2.15 23.76 22.99
C GLU A 708 0.66 24.07 23.12
N PHE A 709 0.08 24.79 22.16
CA PHE A 709 -1.35 25.12 22.16
C PHE A 709 -2.22 23.86 21.99
N ALA A 710 -1.82 22.93 21.12
CA ALA A 710 -2.49 21.65 20.91
C ALA A 710 -2.48 20.75 22.17
N CYS A 711 -1.42 20.77 22.97
CA CYS A 711 -1.39 20.06 24.25
C CYS A 711 -2.10 20.80 25.39
N ASN A 712 -1.81 22.09 25.61
CA ASN A 712 -2.38 22.88 26.69
C ASN A 712 -2.33 24.40 26.42
N ALA A 713 -3.43 24.93 25.89
CA ALA A 713 -3.65 26.36 25.67
C ALA A 713 -3.32 27.29 26.86
N LYS A 714 -3.47 26.82 28.12
CA LYS A 714 -3.16 27.63 29.31
C LYS A 714 -1.66 27.86 29.50
N ASP A 715 -0.84 26.85 29.25
CA ASP A 715 0.61 26.94 29.39
C ASP A 715 1.25 27.51 28.13
N ALA A 716 0.71 27.19 26.95
CA ALA A 716 1.06 27.84 25.69
C ALA A 716 0.90 29.37 25.77
N ARG A 717 -0.21 29.88 26.35
CA ARG A 717 -0.42 31.33 26.61
C ARG A 717 0.67 31.93 27.51
N LYS A 718 1.18 31.19 28.50
CA LYS A 718 2.30 31.66 29.35
C LYS A 718 3.61 31.68 28.56
N TYR A 719 3.89 30.59 27.84
CA TYR A 719 5.12 30.42 27.07
C TYR A 719 5.25 31.42 25.92
N ALA A 720 4.16 31.67 25.17
CA ALA A 720 4.09 32.73 24.17
C ALA A 720 4.43 34.12 24.77
N LYS A 721 3.94 34.44 25.97
CA LYS A 721 4.27 35.69 26.66
C LYS A 721 5.72 35.77 27.14
N SER A 722 6.37 34.66 27.49
CA SER A 722 7.82 34.66 27.74
C SER A 722 8.64 34.76 26.44
N LEU A 723 8.19 34.14 25.36
CA LEU A 723 8.87 34.15 24.06
C LEU A 723 8.80 35.53 23.39
N LEU A 724 7.64 36.19 23.44
CA LEU A 724 7.47 37.59 22.98
C LEU A 724 8.29 38.60 23.82
N LYS A 725 8.58 38.31 25.09
CA LYS A 725 9.53 39.11 25.88
C LYS A 725 10.98 38.93 25.43
N LYS A 726 11.35 37.73 24.93
CA LYS A 726 12.69 37.46 24.37
C LYS A 726 12.82 37.97 22.92
N ARG A 727 11.76 37.89 22.11
CA ARG A 727 11.73 38.24 20.67
C ARG A 727 10.72 39.35 20.33
N SER A 728 10.81 40.50 20.99
CA SER A 728 9.78 41.57 20.95
C SER A 728 9.56 42.29 19.61
N ALA A 729 10.42 42.08 18.62
CA ALA A 729 10.28 42.62 17.27
C ALA A 729 9.56 41.68 16.27
N ASN A 730 9.40 40.40 16.60
CA ASN A 730 8.84 39.42 15.67
C ASN A 730 7.30 39.52 15.63
N LEU A 731 6.78 40.21 14.60
CA LEU A 731 5.34 40.36 14.33
C LEU A 731 4.62 39.01 14.14
N ARG A 732 5.28 38.02 13.55
CA ARG A 732 4.67 36.71 13.27
C ARG A 732 4.32 35.96 14.55
N LEU A 733 5.16 36.06 15.60
CA LEU A 733 4.85 35.50 16.92
C LEU A 733 3.69 36.22 17.62
N TYR A 734 3.50 37.53 17.40
CA TYR A 734 2.29 38.23 17.85
C TYR A 734 1.05 37.71 17.11
N ASN A 735 1.16 37.36 15.82
CA ASN A 735 0.08 36.75 15.05
C ASN A 735 -0.32 35.37 15.60
N ALA A 736 0.67 34.51 15.86
CA ALA A 736 0.44 33.21 16.51
C ALA A 736 -0.24 33.37 17.88
N TYR A 737 0.23 34.32 18.71
CA TYR A 737 -0.40 34.62 20.00
C TYR A 737 -1.85 35.12 19.87
N ALA A 738 -2.14 35.98 18.89
CA ALA A 738 -3.51 36.42 18.61
C ALA A 738 -4.41 35.27 18.15
N LEU A 739 -3.93 34.38 17.27
CA LEU A 739 -4.66 33.17 16.85
C LEU A 739 -4.95 32.24 18.04
N MET A 740 -4.00 32.05 18.96
CA MET A 740 -4.21 31.26 20.19
C MET A 740 -5.30 31.87 21.10
N GLU A 741 -5.35 33.20 21.23
CA GLU A 741 -6.44 33.88 21.96
C GLU A 741 -7.78 33.78 21.21
N ARG A 742 -7.77 33.89 19.87
CA ARG A 742 -8.96 33.76 19.00
C ARG A 742 -9.60 32.38 19.13
N ARG A 743 -8.80 31.31 19.05
CA ARG A 743 -9.21 29.91 19.24
C ARG A 743 -9.56 29.59 20.70
N SER A 744 -9.07 30.38 21.67
CA SER A 744 -9.52 30.32 23.07
C SER A 744 -10.86 31.02 23.33
N GLY A 745 -11.52 31.58 22.31
CA GLY A 745 -12.76 32.36 22.45
C GLY A 745 -12.55 33.82 22.89
N ASN A 746 -11.32 34.26 23.11
CA ASN A 746 -10.99 35.63 23.54
C ASN A 746 -10.92 36.60 22.34
N HIS A 747 -11.99 36.64 21.54
CA HIS A 747 -12.01 37.33 20.25
C HIS A 747 -11.52 38.79 20.30
N ALA A 748 -12.06 39.60 21.22
CA ALA A 748 -11.67 41.00 21.38
C ALA A 748 -10.22 41.20 21.85
N ALA A 749 -9.63 40.22 22.56
CA ALA A 749 -8.22 40.27 22.93
C ALA A 749 -7.32 39.98 21.74
N ALA A 750 -7.69 39.01 20.88
CA ALA A 750 -6.99 38.75 19.62
C ALA A 750 -7.04 39.97 18.69
N ASP A 751 -8.21 40.57 18.52
CA ASP A 751 -8.40 41.79 17.71
C ASP A 751 -7.54 42.95 18.23
N HIS A 752 -7.47 43.13 19.56
CA HIS A 752 -6.58 44.14 20.18
C HIS A 752 -5.09 43.84 19.99
N VAL A 753 -4.66 42.57 20.04
CA VAL A 753 -3.26 42.17 19.77
C VAL A 753 -2.89 42.47 18.32
N TRP A 754 -3.75 42.16 17.35
CA TRP A 754 -3.47 42.49 15.94
C TRP A 754 -3.34 44.02 15.75
N ALA A 755 -4.32 44.81 16.23
CA ALA A 755 -4.27 46.27 16.08
C ALA A 755 -3.04 46.92 16.76
N THR A 756 -2.64 46.45 17.96
CA THR A 756 -1.45 46.96 18.66
C THR A 756 -0.15 46.53 18.00
N SER A 757 -0.05 45.28 17.51
CA SER A 757 1.14 44.81 16.79
C SER A 757 1.32 45.53 15.45
N LEU A 758 0.22 45.81 14.75
CA LEU A 758 0.23 46.62 13.52
C LEU A 758 0.66 48.07 13.79
N SER A 759 0.17 48.71 14.86
CA SER A 759 0.62 50.06 15.22
C SER A 759 2.10 50.09 15.65
N MET A 760 2.58 49.06 16.37
CA MET A 760 3.98 48.86 16.72
C MET A 760 4.89 48.64 15.50
N SER A 761 4.41 47.94 14.46
CA SER A 761 5.23 47.66 13.26
C SER A 761 5.78 48.92 12.56
N LYS A 762 5.19 50.09 12.79
CA LYS A 762 5.68 51.40 12.33
C LYS A 762 7.03 51.81 12.95
N THR A 763 7.49 51.14 14.01
CA THR A 763 8.79 51.41 14.68
C THR A 763 9.85 50.35 14.39
N PHE A 764 9.52 49.29 13.66
CA PHE A 764 10.43 48.20 13.32
C PHE A 764 11.18 48.46 12.01
N THR A 765 12.20 47.65 11.69
CA THR A 765 12.96 47.83 10.44
C THR A 765 12.09 47.50 9.23
N ASP A 766 12.39 48.08 8.07
CA ASP A 766 11.60 47.82 6.86
C ASP A 766 11.59 46.34 6.45
N ARG A 767 12.59 45.54 6.84
CA ARG A 767 12.64 44.07 6.61
C ARG A 767 11.57 43.30 7.41
N ASP A 768 11.28 43.79 8.61
CA ASP A 768 10.34 43.19 9.55
C ASP A 768 8.94 43.78 9.33
N ARG A 769 8.87 45.06 8.94
CA ARG A 769 7.63 45.79 8.62
C ARG A 769 6.79 45.09 7.54
N VAL A 770 7.41 44.39 6.57
CA VAL A 770 6.67 43.65 5.54
C VAL A 770 5.91 42.45 6.11
N ASP A 771 6.36 41.87 7.23
CA ASP A 771 5.67 40.73 7.87
C ASP A 771 4.30 41.13 8.45
N SER A 772 4.02 42.44 8.58
CA SER A 772 2.70 42.96 8.93
C SER A 772 1.59 42.50 7.97
N VAL A 773 1.91 42.23 6.69
CA VAL A 773 0.92 41.74 5.71
C VAL A 773 0.37 40.36 6.10
N ILE A 774 1.15 39.54 6.83
CA ILE A 774 0.70 38.24 7.34
C ILE A 774 -0.37 38.43 8.44
N LEU A 775 -0.25 39.48 9.27
CA LEU A 775 -1.24 39.82 10.30
C LEU A 775 -2.53 40.34 9.66
N TRP A 776 -2.42 41.15 8.60
CA TRP A 776 -3.58 41.58 7.82
C TRP A 776 -4.30 40.39 7.18
N GLN A 777 -3.56 39.50 6.50
CA GLN A 777 -4.11 38.31 5.84
C GLN A 777 -4.85 37.39 6.84
N THR A 778 -4.26 37.08 7.99
CA THR A 778 -4.91 36.22 8.99
C THR A 778 -6.13 36.90 9.62
N TRP A 779 -6.04 38.17 10.01
CA TRP A 779 -7.18 38.87 10.63
C TRP A 779 -8.36 39.00 9.65
N ILE A 780 -8.09 39.26 8.37
CA ILE A 780 -9.11 39.25 7.31
C ILE A 780 -9.73 37.86 7.15
N TRP A 781 -8.93 36.78 7.10
CA TRP A 781 -9.45 35.41 7.02
C TRP A 781 -10.37 35.05 8.22
N GLU A 782 -10.00 35.43 9.44
CA GLU A 782 -10.82 35.20 10.65
C GLU A 782 -12.16 35.96 10.63
N LEU A 783 -12.19 37.16 10.05
CA LEU A 783 -13.43 37.92 9.85
C LEU A 783 -14.30 37.34 8.71
N LEU A 784 -13.68 36.80 7.66
CA LEU A 784 -14.40 36.08 6.60
C LEU A 784 -15.01 34.77 7.10
N GLU A 785 -14.29 33.98 7.90
CA GLU A 785 -14.82 32.73 8.47
C GLU A 785 -15.95 32.98 9.47
N THR A 786 -15.89 34.06 10.24
CA THR A 786 -17.03 34.56 11.06
C THR A 786 -18.11 35.30 10.25
N ARG A 787 -18.01 35.32 8.92
CA ARG A 787 -18.93 35.95 7.94
C ARG A 787 -19.10 37.47 8.05
N ASN A 788 -18.23 38.16 8.79
CA ASN A 788 -18.26 39.62 8.94
C ASN A 788 -17.51 40.32 7.81
N VAL A 789 -18.12 40.28 6.61
CA VAL A 789 -17.57 40.87 5.37
C VAL A 789 -17.39 42.40 5.48
N ALA A 790 -18.26 43.08 6.24
CA ALA A 790 -18.17 44.51 6.50
C ALA A 790 -16.85 44.89 7.19
N HIS A 791 -16.52 44.25 8.31
CA HIS A 791 -15.28 44.52 9.02
C HIS A 791 -14.03 44.11 8.22
N ALA A 792 -14.09 42.98 7.48
CA ALA A 792 -13.00 42.56 6.59
C ALA A 792 -12.69 43.60 5.50
N SER A 793 -13.72 44.26 4.97
CA SER A 793 -13.60 45.33 3.95
C SER A 793 -13.06 46.64 4.52
N TYR A 794 -13.37 46.94 5.79
CA TYR A 794 -12.75 48.03 6.53
C TYR A 794 -11.25 47.76 6.76
N LEU A 795 -10.86 46.57 7.23
CA LEU A 795 -9.45 46.21 7.40
C LEU A 795 -8.64 46.35 6.10
N LEU A 796 -9.16 45.84 4.97
CA LEU A 796 -8.54 46.01 3.64
C LEU A 796 -8.28 47.49 3.29
N SER A 797 -9.18 48.40 3.72
CA SER A 797 -9.05 49.84 3.51
C SER A 797 -8.02 50.50 4.44
N CYS A 798 -7.72 49.88 5.58
CA CYS A 798 -6.72 50.32 6.55
C CYS A 798 -5.28 49.88 6.23
N ILE A 799 -5.08 48.84 5.38
CA ILE A 799 -3.75 48.31 5.02
C ILE A 799 -2.73 49.42 4.67
N PRO A 800 -3.02 50.38 3.76
CA PRO A 800 -2.04 51.41 3.37
C PRO A 800 -1.72 52.45 4.47
N GLN A 801 -2.51 52.46 5.56
CA GLN A 801 -2.34 53.36 6.70
C GLN A 801 -1.63 52.66 7.88
N ASN A 802 -1.59 51.32 7.84
CA ASN A 802 -1.01 50.42 8.84
C ASN A 802 -1.49 50.66 10.29
N SER A 803 -2.76 51.03 10.47
CA SER A 803 -3.41 51.24 11.77
C SER A 803 -4.92 51.03 11.67
N VAL A 804 -5.55 50.60 12.75
CA VAL A 804 -6.98 50.26 12.84
C VAL A 804 -7.58 50.88 14.08
N ASP A 805 -8.65 51.66 13.92
CA ASP A 805 -9.38 52.28 15.04
C ASP A 805 -10.72 51.58 15.26
N PHE A 806 -10.87 50.94 16.42
CA PHE A 806 -12.04 50.12 16.79
C PHE A 806 -13.38 50.86 16.80
N LYS A 807 -13.37 52.20 16.74
CA LYS A 807 -14.56 53.06 16.73
C LYS A 807 -15.17 53.21 15.34
N ASP A 808 -14.41 52.93 14.29
CA ASP A 808 -14.77 53.15 12.89
C ASP A 808 -15.20 51.85 12.20
N PHE A 809 -15.30 50.73 12.94
CA PHE A 809 -15.83 49.48 12.40
C PHE A 809 -17.29 49.67 11.96
N PRO A 810 -17.62 49.43 10.66
CA PRO A 810 -18.98 49.60 10.17
C PRO A 810 -19.88 48.44 10.63
N ASP A 811 -21.18 48.71 10.79
CA ASP A 811 -22.17 47.69 11.16
C ASP A 811 -22.01 46.41 10.32
N ALA A 812 -22.12 45.24 10.96
CA ALA A 812 -21.87 43.94 10.31
C ALA A 812 -22.83 43.61 9.16
N SER A 813 -23.94 44.34 9.04
CA SER A 813 -24.93 44.27 7.95
C SER A 813 -24.64 45.21 6.76
N SER A 814 -23.64 46.09 6.88
CA SER A 814 -23.27 47.05 5.84
C SER A 814 -22.68 46.37 4.59
N GLN A 815 -22.94 46.94 3.42
CA GLN A 815 -22.38 46.44 2.15
C GLN A 815 -20.96 46.99 1.94
N PRO A 816 -20.03 46.20 1.38
CA PRO A 816 -18.65 46.62 1.20
C PRO A 816 -18.53 47.70 0.13
N SER A 817 -18.23 48.94 0.54
CA SER A 817 -18.08 50.09 -0.36
C SER A 817 -16.62 50.56 -0.41
N PHE A 818 -15.96 50.37 -1.55
CA PHE A 818 -14.59 50.83 -1.77
C PHE A 818 -14.57 52.04 -2.72
N SER A 819 -13.92 53.13 -2.32
CA SER A 819 -13.61 54.24 -3.22
C SER A 819 -12.56 53.81 -4.27
N PRO A 820 -12.69 54.15 -5.56
CA PRO A 820 -11.70 53.81 -6.59
C PRO A 820 -10.26 54.26 -6.24
N THR A 821 -10.12 55.43 -5.63
CA THR A 821 -8.83 55.96 -5.17
C THR A 821 -8.23 55.14 -4.03
N ASN A 822 -9.05 54.50 -3.20
CA ASN A 822 -8.59 53.60 -2.15
C ASN A 822 -8.24 52.22 -2.73
N LEU A 823 -9.04 51.68 -3.65
CA LEU A 823 -8.72 50.43 -4.36
C LEU A 823 -7.33 50.48 -4.99
N LEU A 824 -7.01 51.56 -5.73
CA LEU A 824 -5.70 51.73 -6.35
C LEU A 824 -4.55 51.81 -5.34
N LYS A 825 -4.74 52.47 -4.18
CA LYS A 825 -3.73 52.55 -3.10
C LYS A 825 -3.49 51.19 -2.44
N ILE A 826 -4.54 50.40 -2.21
CA ILE A 826 -4.41 49.05 -1.64
C ILE A 826 -3.72 48.13 -2.65
N GLN A 827 -4.11 48.19 -3.92
CA GLN A 827 -3.50 47.42 -5.00
C GLN A 827 -2.02 47.76 -5.21
N SER A 828 -1.63 49.04 -5.18
CA SER A 828 -0.23 49.44 -5.32
C SER A 828 0.60 48.96 -4.13
N TYR A 829 0.12 49.18 -2.89
CA TYR A 829 0.81 48.75 -1.68
C TYR A 829 1.00 47.23 -1.62
N LEU A 830 -0.04 46.45 -1.90
CA LEU A 830 0.05 44.98 -1.91
C LEU A 830 0.93 44.47 -3.07
N SER A 831 0.97 45.16 -4.22
CA SER A 831 1.86 44.81 -5.33
C SER A 831 3.33 45.10 -5.01
N GLU A 832 3.61 46.21 -4.33
CA GLU A 832 4.94 46.58 -3.84
C GLU A 832 5.42 45.59 -2.77
N ALA A 833 4.59 45.30 -1.76
CA ALA A 833 4.88 44.28 -0.75
C ALA A 833 5.07 42.87 -1.36
N GLN A 834 4.32 42.53 -2.42
CA GLN A 834 4.50 41.29 -3.16
C GLN A 834 5.85 41.23 -3.88
N GLN A 835 6.30 42.33 -4.49
CA GLN A 835 7.62 42.43 -5.11
C GLN A 835 8.75 42.34 -4.08
N ILE A 836 8.60 42.98 -2.91
CA ILE A 836 9.57 42.91 -1.81
C ILE A 836 9.63 41.48 -1.24
N GLY A 837 8.49 40.80 -1.08
CA GLY A 837 8.43 39.39 -0.67
C GLY A 837 9.14 38.47 -1.67
N LEU A 838 8.96 38.72 -2.97
CA LEU A 838 9.60 37.98 -4.06
C LEU A 838 11.12 38.22 -4.13
N ALA A 839 11.57 39.45 -3.91
CA ALA A 839 12.99 39.83 -3.94
C ALA A 839 13.80 39.37 -2.71
N ASN A 840 13.14 38.86 -1.66
CA ASN A 840 13.75 38.37 -0.42
C ASN A 840 13.45 36.87 -0.17
N ASP A 841 12.97 36.14 -1.18
CA ASP A 841 12.53 34.73 -1.09
C ASP A 841 11.55 34.45 0.08
N LYS A 842 10.77 35.45 0.53
CA LYS A 842 9.78 35.33 1.61
C LYS A 842 8.43 34.84 1.05
N ALA A 843 8.35 33.54 0.76
CA ALA A 843 7.16 32.89 0.17
C ALA A 843 5.84 33.27 0.89
N ASN A 844 5.81 33.20 2.23
CA ASN A 844 4.62 33.49 3.04
C ASN A 844 4.07 34.91 2.80
N ILE A 845 4.93 35.90 2.56
CA ILE A 845 4.50 37.28 2.24
C ILE A 845 3.93 37.36 0.83
N PHE A 846 4.57 36.72 -0.15
CA PHE A 846 4.10 36.70 -1.53
C PHE A 846 2.68 36.09 -1.63
N ILE A 847 2.42 35.04 -0.85
CA ILE A 847 1.10 34.43 -0.70
C ILE A 847 0.14 35.37 0.01
N ALA A 848 0.52 35.95 1.16
CA ALA A 848 -0.31 36.88 1.93
C ALA A 848 -0.78 38.10 1.11
N CYS A 849 0.13 38.67 0.29
CA CYS A 849 -0.21 39.74 -0.64
C CYS A 849 -1.19 39.27 -1.73
N THR A 850 -1.02 38.05 -2.25
CA THR A 850 -1.90 37.50 -3.30
C THR A 850 -3.30 37.21 -2.77
N ASP A 851 -3.41 36.60 -1.59
CA ASP A 851 -4.68 36.38 -0.89
C ASP A 851 -5.40 37.72 -0.64
N CYS A 852 -4.70 38.73 -0.10
CA CYS A 852 -5.31 40.05 0.13
C CYS A 852 -5.77 40.72 -1.18
N LEU A 853 -5.03 40.57 -2.29
CA LEU A 853 -5.44 41.04 -3.61
C LEU A 853 -6.66 40.29 -4.15
N ALA A 854 -6.72 38.95 -3.99
CA ALA A 854 -7.82 38.11 -4.43
C ALA A 854 -9.11 38.37 -3.62
N ILE A 855 -8.98 38.57 -2.30
CA ILE A 855 -10.10 38.94 -1.43
C ILE A 855 -10.57 40.36 -1.77
N LEU A 856 -9.67 41.31 -2.03
CA LEU A 856 -10.04 42.67 -2.45
C LEU A 856 -10.82 42.67 -3.77
N SER A 857 -10.37 41.93 -4.79
CA SER A 857 -11.08 41.83 -6.07
C SER A 857 -12.42 41.10 -5.92
N TYR A 858 -12.49 40.05 -5.10
CA TYR A 858 -13.74 39.35 -4.76
C TYR A 858 -14.78 40.26 -4.11
N LEU A 859 -14.40 40.99 -3.07
CA LEU A 859 -15.32 41.84 -2.30
C LEU A 859 -15.74 43.10 -3.07
N SER A 860 -14.86 43.66 -3.91
CA SER A 860 -15.19 44.80 -4.78
C SER A 860 -16.08 44.44 -5.98
N HIS A 861 -16.05 43.19 -6.46
CA HIS A 861 -16.85 42.71 -7.60
C HIS A 861 -18.04 41.84 -7.15
N SER A 862 -18.68 42.19 -6.04
CA SER A 862 -19.90 41.51 -5.54
C SER A 862 -19.79 39.97 -5.46
N GLN A 863 -18.65 39.48 -4.97
CA GLN A 863 -18.34 38.05 -4.79
C GLN A 863 -18.16 37.24 -6.09
N ASP A 864 -17.69 37.87 -7.18
CA ASP A 864 -17.27 37.14 -8.39
C ASP A 864 -15.96 36.36 -8.16
N LEU A 865 -16.04 35.04 -8.32
CA LEU A 865 -14.91 34.12 -8.24
C LEU A 865 -13.87 34.35 -9.35
N ASN A 866 -14.28 34.76 -10.55
CA ASN A 866 -13.36 34.92 -11.69
C ASN A 866 -12.36 36.06 -11.41
N LYS A 867 -12.86 37.18 -10.88
CA LYS A 867 -12.04 38.34 -10.47
C LYS A 867 -11.08 38.03 -9.32
N ALA A 868 -11.41 37.08 -8.44
CA ALA A 868 -10.47 36.58 -7.44
C ALA A 868 -9.34 35.74 -8.07
N LEU A 869 -9.68 34.87 -9.02
CA LEU A 869 -8.74 33.97 -9.70
C LEU A 869 -7.74 34.71 -10.61
N GLU A 870 -8.08 35.90 -11.12
CA GLU A 870 -7.16 36.78 -11.86
C GLU A 870 -5.92 37.20 -11.03
N ALA A 871 -6.06 37.35 -9.70
CA ALA A 871 -4.93 37.64 -8.81
C ALA A 871 -3.99 36.42 -8.68
N TYR A 872 -4.57 35.22 -8.50
CA TYR A 872 -3.82 33.96 -8.42
C TYR A 872 -3.09 33.63 -9.74
N SER A 873 -3.74 33.82 -10.90
CA SER A 873 -3.08 33.57 -12.20
C SER A 873 -1.97 34.58 -12.50
N SER A 874 -2.14 35.85 -12.12
CA SER A 874 -1.07 36.86 -12.19
C SER A 874 0.11 36.52 -11.28
N ALA A 875 -0.13 35.99 -10.08
CA ALA A 875 0.93 35.51 -9.19
C ALA A 875 1.67 34.28 -9.74
N LEU A 876 0.94 33.28 -10.26
CA LEU A 876 1.53 32.10 -10.91
C LEU A 876 2.37 32.48 -12.14
N ALA A 877 1.90 33.40 -12.99
CA ALA A 877 2.64 33.88 -14.15
C ALA A 877 3.95 34.59 -13.77
N ARG A 878 3.97 35.31 -12.64
CA ARG A 878 5.19 35.95 -12.10
C ARG A 878 6.18 34.92 -11.57
N LEU A 879 5.72 33.91 -10.82
CA LEU A 879 6.58 32.80 -10.38
C LEU A 879 7.19 32.03 -11.57
N ALA A 880 6.39 31.78 -12.61
CA ALA A 880 6.86 31.12 -13.84
C ALA A 880 7.85 31.97 -14.68
N SER A 881 7.99 33.27 -14.39
CA SER A 881 8.94 34.17 -15.06
C SER A 881 10.30 34.32 -14.35
N LEU A 882 10.48 33.66 -13.21
CA LEU A 882 11.73 33.72 -12.45
C LEU A 882 12.89 32.95 -13.10
N PRO A 883 14.15 33.34 -12.84
CA PRO A 883 15.33 32.62 -13.34
C PRO A 883 15.41 31.18 -12.82
N ASP A 884 16.04 30.32 -13.63
CA ASP A 884 16.22 28.88 -13.42
C ASP A 884 16.86 28.49 -12.06
N GLN A 885 17.62 29.39 -11.45
CA GLN A 885 18.24 29.21 -10.14
C GLN A 885 17.22 29.21 -8.98
N SER A 886 16.05 29.84 -9.17
CA SER A 886 14.97 29.93 -8.17
C SER A 886 14.13 28.65 -8.03
N LYS A 887 14.39 27.60 -8.83
CA LYS A 887 13.52 26.42 -8.95
C LYS A 887 12.99 25.82 -7.63
N PRO A 888 13.78 25.66 -6.56
CA PRO A 888 13.27 25.18 -5.27
C PRO A 888 12.25 26.12 -4.63
N PHE A 889 12.55 27.44 -4.62
CA PHE A 889 11.64 28.49 -4.12
C PHE A 889 10.36 28.56 -4.95
N THR A 890 10.49 28.47 -6.27
CA THR A 890 9.36 28.48 -7.22
C THR A 890 8.46 27.25 -7.04
N ALA A 891 9.03 26.06 -6.85
CA ALA A 891 8.24 24.84 -6.56
C ALA A 891 7.51 24.94 -5.21
N PHE A 892 8.21 25.37 -4.15
CA PHE A 892 7.63 25.57 -2.82
C PHE A 892 6.48 26.60 -2.82
N THR A 893 6.72 27.76 -3.43
CA THR A 893 5.76 28.88 -3.44
C THR A 893 4.59 28.60 -4.39
N THR A 894 4.77 27.85 -5.48
CA THR A 894 3.64 27.44 -6.33
C THR A 894 2.72 26.44 -5.63
N GLU A 895 3.23 25.44 -4.89
CA GLU A 895 2.36 24.53 -4.15
C GLU A 895 1.53 25.30 -3.10
N LEU A 896 2.16 26.12 -2.26
CA LEU A 896 1.47 26.94 -1.27
C LEU A 896 0.44 27.91 -1.90
N LEU A 897 0.75 28.48 -3.06
CA LEU A 897 -0.20 29.34 -3.77
C LEU A 897 -1.40 28.55 -4.32
N HIS A 898 -1.21 27.30 -4.75
CA HIS A 898 -2.32 26.40 -5.07
C HIS A 898 -3.11 26.00 -3.82
N GLN A 899 -2.47 25.85 -2.64
CA GLN A 899 -3.14 25.59 -1.36
C GLN A 899 -4.01 26.78 -0.92
N SER A 900 -3.52 28.02 -0.95
CA SER A 900 -4.31 29.19 -0.58
C SER A 900 -5.46 29.45 -1.58
N ARG A 901 -5.21 29.23 -2.88
CA ARG A 901 -6.26 29.17 -3.92
C ARG A 901 -7.33 28.11 -3.60
N ALA A 902 -6.93 26.94 -3.07
CA ALA A 902 -7.87 25.89 -2.67
C ALA A 902 -8.66 26.25 -1.40
N ARG A 903 -8.05 26.95 -0.42
CA ARG A 903 -8.77 27.54 0.73
C ARG A 903 -9.81 28.56 0.27
N PHE A 904 -9.45 29.41 -0.69
CA PHE A 904 -10.36 30.39 -1.28
C PHE A 904 -11.54 29.74 -2.00
N LEU A 905 -11.29 28.70 -2.82
CA LEU A 905 -12.35 27.90 -3.43
C LEU A 905 -13.26 27.27 -2.36
N TYR A 906 -12.69 26.67 -1.32
CA TYR A 906 -13.47 26.07 -0.22
C TYR A 906 -14.31 27.09 0.57
N TYR A 907 -13.80 28.31 0.76
CA TYR A 907 -14.57 29.41 1.34
C TYR A 907 -15.74 29.85 0.42
N HIS A 908 -15.48 30.06 -0.87
CA HIS A 908 -16.51 30.43 -1.84
C HIS A 908 -17.63 29.37 -1.90
N ILE A 909 -17.28 28.09 -1.94
CA ILE A 909 -18.22 26.95 -2.03
C ILE A 909 -19.09 26.78 -0.74
N ARG A 910 -18.69 27.40 0.38
CA ARG A 910 -19.45 27.44 1.65
C ARG A 910 -20.29 28.72 1.83
N THR A 911 -20.06 29.75 1.00
CA THR A 911 -20.69 31.08 1.15
C THR A 911 -21.57 31.47 -0.02
N SER A 912 -21.22 31.06 -1.25
CA SER A 912 -22.02 31.31 -2.45
C SER A 912 -22.96 30.13 -2.76
N ASN A 913 -24.20 30.45 -3.11
CA ASN A 913 -25.17 29.48 -3.65
C ASN A 913 -25.10 29.37 -5.18
N VAL A 914 -24.25 30.16 -5.84
CA VAL A 914 -24.20 30.32 -7.30
C VAL A 914 -22.76 30.15 -7.79
N TYR A 915 -22.40 28.91 -8.12
CA TYR A 915 -21.11 28.57 -8.71
C TYR A 915 -21.26 27.45 -9.76
N LYS A 916 -20.26 27.28 -10.63
CA LYS A 916 -20.22 26.21 -11.65
C LYS A 916 -19.32 25.07 -11.17
N PRO A 917 -19.84 23.88 -10.80
CA PRO A 917 -19.02 22.78 -10.28
C PRO A 917 -17.94 22.27 -11.24
N SER A 918 -18.18 22.39 -12.55
CA SER A 918 -17.20 22.05 -13.59
C SER A 918 -15.99 22.99 -13.60
N HIS A 919 -16.15 24.25 -13.20
CA HIS A 919 -15.05 25.23 -13.15
C HIS A 919 -14.15 24.97 -11.93
N ILE A 920 -14.75 24.75 -10.75
CA ILE A 920 -14.03 24.31 -9.55
C ILE A 920 -13.28 23.00 -9.81
N ARG A 921 -13.94 22.02 -10.45
CA ARG A 921 -13.30 20.76 -10.84
C ARG A 921 -12.07 21.00 -11.71
N ALA A 922 -12.15 21.85 -12.73
CA ALA A 922 -11.01 22.15 -13.60
C ALA A 922 -9.83 22.75 -12.83
N LEU A 923 -10.07 23.70 -11.91
CA LEU A 923 -9.05 24.31 -11.07
C LEU A 923 -8.42 23.33 -10.07
N LEU A 924 -9.21 22.40 -9.52
CA LEU A 924 -8.69 21.33 -8.66
C LEU A 924 -7.92 20.28 -9.46
N SER A 925 -8.38 19.90 -10.65
CA SER A 925 -7.65 19.00 -11.56
C SER A 925 -6.33 19.60 -12.06
N GLU A 926 -6.25 20.92 -12.25
CA GLU A 926 -5.00 21.65 -12.51
C GLU A 926 -4.05 21.60 -11.30
N SER A 927 -4.56 21.84 -10.08
CA SER A 927 -3.73 21.67 -8.87
C SER A 927 -3.24 20.22 -8.70
N ILE A 928 -4.07 19.23 -9.02
CA ILE A 928 -3.74 17.79 -8.91
C ILE A 928 -2.77 17.36 -10.02
N SER A 929 -2.86 17.87 -11.26
CA SER A 929 -1.94 17.45 -12.32
C SER A 929 -0.49 17.89 -12.06
N LEU A 930 -0.31 19.04 -11.39
CA LEU A 930 0.96 19.53 -10.87
C LEU A 930 1.38 18.82 -9.57
N PHE A 931 0.49 18.74 -8.57
CA PHE A 931 0.79 18.26 -7.22
C PHE A 931 -0.06 17.03 -6.87
N ARG A 932 0.16 15.91 -7.58
CA ARG A 932 -0.66 14.69 -7.57
C ARG A 932 -0.90 14.06 -6.20
N HIS A 933 -0.03 14.32 -5.23
CA HIS A 933 -0.04 13.68 -3.91
C HIS A 933 -0.45 14.62 -2.76
N ASN A 934 -0.77 15.88 -3.05
CA ASN A 934 -1.19 16.83 -2.02
C ASN A 934 -2.63 16.53 -1.55
N THR A 935 -2.78 16.22 -0.26
CA THR A 935 -4.04 15.71 0.29
C THR A 935 -5.14 16.77 0.45
N ILE A 936 -4.81 18.07 0.45
CA ILE A 936 -5.81 19.16 0.41
C ILE A 936 -6.53 19.15 -0.93
N PHE A 937 -5.80 19.04 -2.05
CA PHE A 937 -6.43 19.04 -3.38
C PHE A 937 -7.26 17.77 -3.61
N LEU A 938 -6.75 16.61 -3.21
CA LEU A 938 -7.44 15.32 -3.35
C LEU A 938 -8.74 15.26 -2.53
N SER A 939 -8.70 15.70 -1.26
CA SER A 939 -9.89 15.71 -0.39
C SER A 939 -10.95 16.74 -0.83
N LEU A 940 -10.54 17.95 -1.23
CA LEU A 940 -11.47 18.95 -1.78
C LEU A 940 -12.09 18.50 -3.12
N PHE A 941 -11.34 17.79 -3.96
CA PHE A 941 -11.85 17.21 -5.20
C PHE A 941 -12.88 16.09 -4.92
N ALA A 942 -12.56 15.16 -4.01
CA ALA A 942 -13.47 14.10 -3.59
C ALA A 942 -14.77 14.65 -2.96
N TRP A 943 -14.67 15.70 -2.14
CA TRP A 943 -15.82 16.40 -1.58
C TRP A 943 -16.66 17.14 -2.63
N ASN A 944 -16.02 17.78 -3.62
CA ASN A 944 -16.75 18.41 -4.72
C ASN A 944 -17.54 17.36 -5.53
N GLU A 945 -16.94 16.23 -5.91
CA GLU A 945 -17.65 15.23 -6.72
C GLU A 945 -18.72 14.45 -5.94
N SER A 946 -18.53 14.18 -4.64
CA SER A 946 -19.54 13.48 -3.83
C SER A 946 -20.81 14.32 -3.64
N ARG A 947 -20.69 15.65 -3.51
CA ARG A 947 -21.84 16.58 -3.52
C ARG A 947 -22.71 16.51 -4.78
N PHE A 948 -22.17 16.01 -5.90
CA PHE A 948 -22.91 15.79 -7.14
C PHE A 948 -23.11 14.30 -7.48
N ARG A 949 -22.74 13.38 -6.57
CA ARG A 949 -22.81 11.92 -6.71
C ARG A 949 -22.03 11.37 -7.93
N ILE A 950 -20.91 12.02 -8.32
CA ILE A 950 -20.10 11.63 -9.50
C ILE A 950 -18.74 11.04 -9.08
N GLU A 951 -18.79 10.17 -8.07
CA GLU A 951 -17.63 9.58 -7.40
C GLU A 951 -16.74 8.70 -8.29
N GLU A 952 -17.25 8.21 -9.43
CA GLU A 952 -16.46 7.40 -10.35
C GLU A 952 -15.23 8.17 -10.89
N ARG A 953 -15.36 9.49 -11.08
CA ARG A 953 -14.21 10.34 -11.45
C ARG A 953 -13.15 10.40 -10.37
N VAL A 954 -13.54 10.28 -9.10
CA VAL A 954 -12.59 10.24 -7.97
C VAL A 954 -11.79 8.94 -8.05
N ARG A 955 -12.45 7.81 -8.31
CA ARG A 955 -11.75 6.55 -8.60
C ARG A 955 -10.87 6.65 -9.84
N ASP A 956 -11.35 7.21 -10.95
CA ASP A 956 -10.55 7.38 -12.17
C ASP A 956 -9.28 8.18 -11.88
N THR A 957 -9.40 9.38 -11.29
CA THR A 957 -8.23 10.21 -10.97
C THR A 957 -7.28 9.54 -9.96
N ILE A 958 -7.79 8.87 -8.93
CA ILE A 958 -6.94 8.15 -7.96
C ILE A 958 -6.29 6.93 -8.61
N ARG A 959 -7.00 6.19 -9.47
CA ARG A 959 -6.43 5.08 -10.25
C ARG A 959 -5.29 5.60 -11.10
N ASP A 960 -5.52 6.66 -11.86
CA ASP A 960 -4.53 7.24 -12.77
C ASP A 960 -3.31 7.73 -11.97
N ILE A 961 -3.48 8.46 -10.85
CA ILE A 961 -2.36 8.83 -9.94
C ILE A 961 -1.62 7.58 -9.40
N THR A 962 -2.32 6.47 -9.19
CA THR A 962 -1.76 5.20 -8.69
C THR A 962 -1.48 4.16 -9.80
N THR A 963 -1.35 4.59 -11.06
CA THR A 963 -0.87 3.77 -12.20
C THR A 963 0.05 4.54 -13.15
N THR A 964 -0.04 5.86 -13.19
CA THR A 964 0.72 6.72 -14.10
C THR A 964 2.02 7.17 -13.43
N THR A 965 3.04 6.31 -13.46
CA THR A 965 4.41 6.53 -12.95
C THR A 965 5.18 7.64 -13.72
N THR A 966 4.51 8.37 -14.62
CA THR A 966 5.07 9.40 -15.48
C THR A 966 5.33 10.69 -14.70
N SER A 967 6.51 10.79 -14.09
CA SER A 967 7.17 12.03 -13.69
C SER A 967 8.46 12.19 -14.49
N SER A 968 8.75 13.40 -14.97
CA SER A 968 9.74 13.64 -16.04
C SER A 968 11.16 13.95 -15.55
N TYR A 969 11.47 13.75 -14.28
CA TYR A 969 12.79 13.98 -13.69
C TYR A 969 13.28 12.73 -12.94
N PRO A 970 14.44 12.17 -13.32
CA PRO A 970 15.12 11.15 -12.51
C PRO A 970 15.55 11.75 -11.18
N ASP A 971 15.19 11.10 -10.07
CA ASP A 971 15.67 11.46 -8.74
C ASP A 971 17.16 11.07 -8.60
N PRO A 972 18.09 11.98 -8.27
CA PRO A 972 19.51 11.64 -8.16
C PRO A 972 19.85 10.74 -6.96
N LEU A 973 18.92 10.57 -5.99
CA LEU A 973 19.16 9.81 -4.76
C LEU A 973 18.68 8.35 -4.83
N THR A 974 17.53 8.08 -5.43
CA THR A 974 17.02 6.71 -5.64
C THR A 974 17.25 6.19 -7.07
N SER A 975 17.53 7.09 -8.02
CA SER A 975 17.69 6.83 -9.46
C SER A 975 16.48 6.20 -10.18
N THR A 976 15.44 5.76 -9.44
CA THR A 976 14.19 5.18 -9.93
C THR A 976 13.11 6.23 -10.23
N PRO A 977 12.07 5.92 -11.03
CA PRO A 977 10.87 6.76 -11.08
C PRO A 977 10.24 6.87 -9.68
N THR A 978 9.67 8.04 -9.36
CA THR A 978 9.14 8.36 -8.04
C THR A 978 8.09 7.35 -7.59
N GLN A 979 8.35 6.66 -6.47
CA GLN A 979 7.40 5.77 -5.80
C GLN A 979 6.12 6.53 -5.43
N ILE A 980 4.98 5.84 -5.44
CA ILE A 980 3.69 6.45 -5.06
C ILE A 980 3.68 6.65 -3.54
N PRO A 981 3.56 7.89 -3.02
CA PRO A 981 3.51 8.17 -1.59
C PRO A 981 2.40 7.37 -0.90
N ILE A 982 2.70 6.73 0.24
CA ILE A 982 1.72 5.90 0.96
C ILE A 982 0.45 6.67 1.35
N THR A 983 0.56 7.96 1.62
CA THR A 983 -0.59 8.86 1.87
C THR A 983 -1.61 8.86 0.72
N THR A 984 -1.17 8.63 -0.52
CA THR A 984 -2.04 8.43 -1.70
C THR A 984 -2.81 7.11 -1.64
N HIS A 985 -2.14 6.02 -1.23
CA HIS A 985 -2.78 4.70 -1.06
C HIS A 985 -3.77 4.71 0.10
N LEU A 986 -3.42 5.33 1.23
CA LEU A 986 -4.31 5.53 2.37
C LEU A 986 -5.52 6.40 2.00
N PHE A 987 -5.34 7.44 1.17
CA PHE A 987 -6.45 8.23 0.64
C PHE A 987 -7.36 7.43 -0.31
N SER A 988 -6.79 6.57 -1.17
CA SER A 988 -7.55 5.64 -2.01
C SER A 988 -8.45 4.73 -1.17
N ILE A 989 -7.91 4.14 -0.11
CA ILE A 989 -8.64 3.25 0.81
C ILE A 989 -9.72 4.03 1.58
N TYR A 990 -9.39 5.22 2.09
CA TYR A 990 -10.32 6.11 2.79
C TYR A 990 -11.50 6.52 1.91
N THR A 991 -11.26 6.86 0.64
CA THR A 991 -12.35 7.24 -0.28
C THR A 991 -13.26 6.05 -0.62
N GLU A 992 -12.73 4.84 -0.86
CA GLU A 992 -13.56 3.63 -1.05
C GLU A 992 -14.39 3.26 0.19
N LEU A 993 -13.83 3.43 1.40
CA LEU A 993 -14.52 3.16 2.67
C LEU A 993 -15.65 4.15 2.97
N ASN A 994 -15.45 5.43 2.69
CA ASN A 994 -16.48 6.47 2.81
C ASN A 994 -17.48 6.45 1.65
N ARG A 995 -17.23 5.66 0.59
CA ARG A 995 -18.06 5.65 -0.60
C ARG A 995 -19.41 4.95 -0.34
N PRO A 996 -20.55 5.56 -0.68
CA PRO A 996 -21.86 4.97 -0.46
C PRO A 996 -22.13 3.74 -1.33
N ILE A 997 -22.92 2.81 -0.79
CA ILE A 997 -23.26 1.51 -1.42
C ILE A 997 -23.92 1.69 -2.79
N TYR A 998 -24.76 2.73 -2.97
CA TYR A 998 -25.47 2.97 -4.24
C TYR A 998 -24.55 3.26 -5.42
N ALA A 999 -23.33 3.75 -5.17
CA ALA A 999 -22.35 4.03 -6.21
C ALA A 999 -21.52 2.79 -6.58
N GLY A 1000 -21.65 1.69 -5.82
CA GLY A 1000 -20.90 0.46 -6.01
C GLY A 1000 -19.67 0.34 -5.11
N SER A 1001 -19.63 1.01 -3.95
CA SER A 1001 -18.71 0.57 -2.89
C SER A 1001 -19.12 -0.81 -2.41
N THR A 1002 -18.17 -1.73 -2.34
CA THR A 1002 -18.40 -3.11 -1.90
C THR A 1002 -17.27 -3.60 -1.02
N LEU A 1003 -17.54 -4.62 -0.22
CA LEU A 1003 -16.53 -5.39 0.52
C LEU A 1003 -15.36 -5.82 -0.39
N HIS A 1004 -15.63 -6.08 -1.68
CA HIS A 1004 -14.63 -6.44 -2.67
C HIS A 1004 -13.86 -5.25 -3.25
N SER A 1005 -14.46 -4.06 -3.43
CA SER A 1005 -13.72 -2.88 -3.91
C SER A 1005 -12.76 -2.34 -2.85
N VAL A 1006 -13.18 -2.34 -1.58
CA VAL A 1006 -12.31 -1.97 -0.45
C VAL A 1006 -11.16 -2.97 -0.30
N ARG A 1007 -11.43 -4.28 -0.34
CA ARG A 1007 -10.37 -5.32 -0.35
C ARG A 1007 -9.43 -5.12 -1.54
N ALA A 1008 -9.94 -4.87 -2.74
CA ALA A 1008 -9.10 -4.61 -3.92
C ALA A 1008 -8.24 -3.33 -3.78
N ALA A 1009 -8.71 -2.31 -3.06
CA ALA A 1009 -7.90 -1.12 -2.75
C ALA A 1009 -6.75 -1.43 -1.76
N PHE A 1010 -7.02 -2.24 -0.72
CA PHE A 1010 -5.97 -2.74 0.18
C PHE A 1010 -4.95 -3.62 -0.56
N GLU A 1011 -5.38 -4.61 -1.34
CA GLU A 1011 -4.48 -5.50 -2.09
C GLU A 1011 -3.70 -4.75 -3.18
N LYS A 1012 -4.30 -3.73 -3.83
CA LYS A 1012 -3.56 -2.83 -4.75
C LYS A 1012 -2.50 -2.01 -4.01
N ALA A 1013 -2.76 -1.55 -2.79
CA ALA A 1013 -1.79 -0.80 -2.00
C ALA A 1013 -0.65 -1.70 -1.47
N ILE A 1014 -0.97 -2.91 -1.04
CA ILE A 1014 0.02 -3.90 -0.58
C ILE A 1014 0.91 -4.40 -1.73
N GLY A 1015 0.40 -4.38 -2.97
CA GLY A 1015 1.11 -4.95 -4.12
C GLY A 1015 0.89 -6.46 -4.19
N ASP A 1016 -0.35 -6.87 -4.49
CA ASP A 1016 -0.81 -8.26 -4.44
C ASP A 1016 0.10 -9.26 -5.18
N THR A 1017 0.79 -10.10 -4.41
CA THR A 1017 1.66 -11.18 -4.89
C THR A 1017 0.89 -12.31 -5.59
N THR A 1018 -0.45 -12.31 -5.51
CA THR A 1018 -1.34 -13.37 -6.00
C THR A 1018 -2.25 -12.96 -7.17
N SER A 1019 -2.38 -11.66 -7.46
CA SER A 1019 -3.13 -11.14 -8.62
C SER A 1019 -2.16 -10.53 -9.66
N PRO A 1020 -2.17 -10.93 -10.95
CA PRO A 1020 -1.14 -10.50 -11.90
C PRO A 1020 -1.39 -9.08 -12.46
N SER A 1021 -1.08 -8.05 -11.66
CA SER A 1021 -1.16 -6.64 -12.06
C SER A 1021 -0.12 -6.25 -13.10
N THR A 1022 -0.54 -5.40 -14.03
CA THR A 1022 0.27 -4.74 -15.07
C THR A 1022 1.37 -3.85 -14.51
N SER A 1023 2.48 -3.74 -15.25
CA SER A 1023 3.49 -2.66 -15.20
C SER A 1023 4.15 -2.39 -13.84
N THR A 1024 5.39 -2.88 -13.68
CA THR A 1024 6.45 -2.28 -12.84
C THR A 1024 5.99 -1.64 -11.52
N SER A 1025 5.27 -2.41 -10.71
CA SER A 1025 4.61 -1.95 -9.50
C SER A 1025 5.60 -1.70 -8.35
N THR A 1026 6.15 -0.48 -8.31
CA THR A 1026 7.03 0.06 -7.25
C THR A 1026 6.26 0.38 -5.94
N SER A 1027 5.38 -0.53 -5.51
CA SER A 1027 4.52 -0.34 -4.34
C SER A 1027 5.27 -0.57 -3.04
N THR A 1028 5.86 0.49 -2.48
CA THR A 1028 6.56 0.45 -1.19
C THR A 1028 5.64 0.49 0.02
N ALA A 1029 4.32 0.64 -0.16
CA ALA A 1029 3.37 0.60 0.95
C ALA A 1029 3.25 -0.79 1.63
N HIS A 1030 3.80 -1.86 1.03
CA HIS A 1030 3.93 -3.20 1.64
C HIS A 1030 4.68 -3.18 2.99
N SER A 1031 5.63 -2.25 3.18
CA SER A 1031 6.43 -2.16 4.41
C SER A 1031 5.80 -1.29 5.51
N SER A 1032 4.59 -0.76 5.31
CA SER A 1032 3.96 0.11 6.32
C SER A 1032 3.04 -0.63 7.26
N ILE A 1033 3.31 -0.45 8.54
CA ILE A 1033 2.56 -1.01 9.66
C ILE A 1033 1.14 -0.43 9.70
N THR A 1034 0.98 0.87 9.42
CA THR A 1034 -0.32 1.55 9.31
C THR A 1034 -1.27 0.81 8.36
N LEU A 1035 -0.78 0.44 7.17
CA LEU A 1035 -1.61 -0.20 6.14
C LEU A 1035 -2.09 -1.59 6.56
N TRP A 1036 -1.20 -2.41 7.14
CA TRP A 1036 -1.55 -3.73 7.64
C TRP A 1036 -2.51 -3.68 8.83
N LYS A 1037 -2.26 -2.78 9.81
CA LYS A 1037 -3.15 -2.58 10.96
C LYS A 1037 -4.56 -2.17 10.52
N LEU A 1038 -4.68 -1.22 9.58
CA LEU A 1038 -5.97 -0.82 9.01
C LEU A 1038 -6.68 -1.95 8.25
N TYR A 1039 -5.96 -2.83 7.56
CA TYR A 1039 -6.59 -3.97 6.86
C TYR A 1039 -7.11 -5.04 7.84
N ILE A 1040 -6.34 -5.34 8.90
CA ILE A 1040 -6.77 -6.26 9.96
C ILE A 1040 -8.03 -5.72 10.68
N LEU A 1041 -8.00 -4.44 11.08
CA LEU A 1041 -9.14 -3.76 11.72
C LEU A 1041 -10.36 -3.68 10.79
N PHE A 1042 -10.15 -3.57 9.48
CA PHE A 1042 -11.23 -3.63 8.50
C PHE A 1042 -11.90 -5.00 8.44
N GLU A 1043 -11.16 -6.10 8.28
CA GLU A 1043 -11.78 -7.45 8.23
C GLU A 1043 -12.44 -7.82 9.57
N LEU A 1044 -11.89 -7.36 10.70
CA LEU A 1044 -12.53 -7.44 12.02
C LEU A 1044 -13.85 -6.67 12.09
N SER A 1045 -13.90 -5.43 11.60
CA SER A 1045 -15.12 -4.59 11.55
C SER A 1045 -16.27 -5.16 10.68
N ARG A 1046 -15.99 -6.25 9.95
CA ARG A 1046 -16.93 -6.98 9.07
C ARG A 1046 -17.21 -8.41 9.56
N ASN A 1047 -16.67 -8.79 10.73
CA ASN A 1047 -16.78 -10.09 11.38
C ASN A 1047 -16.25 -11.26 10.51
N GLU A 1048 -15.24 -11.00 9.68
CA GLU A 1048 -14.63 -11.99 8.77
C GLU A 1048 -13.31 -12.51 9.38
N ILE A 1049 -13.44 -13.15 10.56
CA ILE A 1049 -12.33 -13.46 11.48
C ILE A 1049 -11.22 -14.27 10.81
N LYS A 1050 -11.58 -15.26 9.96
CA LYS A 1050 -10.57 -16.04 9.21
C LYS A 1050 -9.69 -15.15 8.34
N ARG A 1051 -10.28 -14.18 7.63
CA ARG A 1051 -9.53 -13.23 6.80
C ARG A 1051 -8.71 -12.27 7.63
N ALA A 1052 -9.18 -11.86 8.80
CA ALA A 1052 -8.38 -11.07 9.74
C ALA A 1052 -7.12 -11.84 10.20
N LYS A 1053 -7.23 -13.15 10.49
CA LYS A 1053 -6.06 -14.03 10.75
C LYS A 1053 -5.14 -14.15 9.52
N ASP A 1054 -5.69 -14.38 8.33
CA ASP A 1054 -4.90 -14.50 7.08
C ASP A 1054 -4.11 -13.21 6.78
N VAL A 1055 -4.75 -12.05 6.94
CA VAL A 1055 -4.12 -10.73 6.76
C VAL A 1055 -3.10 -10.44 7.86
N PHE A 1056 -3.37 -10.83 9.12
CA PHE A 1056 -2.39 -10.74 10.20
C PHE A 1056 -1.12 -11.54 9.89
N TYR A 1057 -1.24 -12.81 9.47
CA TYR A 1057 -0.06 -13.63 9.15
C TYR A 1057 0.68 -13.15 7.89
N ARG A 1058 0.01 -12.42 6.98
CA ARG A 1058 0.68 -11.70 5.88
C ARG A 1058 1.43 -10.46 6.38
N GLY A 1059 0.78 -9.63 7.20
CA GLY A 1059 1.38 -8.43 7.80
C GLY A 1059 2.60 -8.75 8.67
N MET A 1060 2.51 -9.78 9.52
CA MET A 1060 3.63 -10.29 10.33
C MET A 1060 4.83 -10.74 9.48
N ARG A 1061 4.60 -11.25 8.26
CA ARG A 1061 5.66 -11.60 7.30
C ARG A 1061 6.18 -10.40 6.51
N ALA A 1062 5.36 -9.39 6.29
CA ALA A 1062 5.74 -8.17 5.59
C ALA A 1062 6.52 -7.19 6.48
N CYS A 1063 6.16 -7.13 7.77
CA CYS A 1063 6.68 -6.21 8.77
C CYS A 1063 7.22 -6.96 10.01
N PRO A 1064 8.21 -7.87 9.86
CA PRO A 1064 8.71 -8.74 10.95
C PRO A 1064 9.36 -7.99 12.12
N TRP A 1065 9.68 -6.70 11.95
CA TRP A 1065 10.25 -5.85 13.01
C TRP A 1065 9.19 -5.17 13.88
N SER A 1066 7.90 -5.23 13.52
CA SER A 1066 6.87 -4.45 14.20
C SER A 1066 6.25 -5.21 15.37
N LYS A 1067 6.65 -4.84 16.59
CA LYS A 1067 6.03 -5.31 17.83
C LYS A 1067 4.53 -4.96 17.87
N GLU A 1068 4.18 -3.69 17.58
CA GLU A 1068 2.79 -3.21 17.59
C GLU A 1068 1.87 -3.97 16.63
N LEU A 1069 2.36 -4.41 15.46
CA LEU A 1069 1.57 -5.23 14.54
C LEU A 1069 1.31 -6.63 15.09
N ILE A 1070 2.29 -7.22 15.78
CA ILE A 1070 2.20 -8.54 16.38
C ILE A 1070 1.30 -8.52 17.62
N MET A 1071 1.33 -7.45 18.41
CA MET A 1071 0.48 -7.29 19.60
C MET A 1071 -1.03 -7.33 19.28
N LEU A 1072 -1.44 -7.03 18.04
CA LEU A 1072 -2.82 -7.18 17.57
C LEU A 1072 -3.39 -8.61 17.75
N ALA A 1073 -2.52 -9.63 17.76
CA ALA A 1073 -2.91 -11.00 18.09
C ALA A 1073 -3.56 -11.11 19.48
N PHE A 1074 -2.96 -10.44 20.46
CA PHE A 1074 -3.34 -10.51 21.87
C PHE A 1074 -4.38 -9.45 22.26
N THR A 1075 -4.45 -8.31 21.54
CA THR A 1075 -5.39 -7.20 21.82
C THR A 1075 -6.71 -7.24 21.05
N HIS A 1076 -6.74 -7.79 19.83
CA HIS A 1076 -7.94 -7.77 18.98
C HIS A 1076 -8.35 -9.14 18.40
N LEU A 1077 -7.42 -10.07 18.21
CA LEU A 1077 -7.69 -11.37 17.58
C LEU A 1077 -7.98 -12.50 18.59
N ARG A 1078 -7.86 -12.24 19.89
CA ARG A 1078 -7.97 -13.21 20.99
C ARG A 1078 -9.39 -13.81 21.12
N ALA A 1079 -9.48 -15.13 21.35
CA ALA A 1079 -10.76 -15.86 21.29
C ALA A 1079 -11.79 -15.53 22.38
N ASP A 1080 -11.38 -14.93 23.49
CA ASP A 1080 -12.25 -14.44 24.57
C ASP A 1080 -12.89 -13.07 24.24
N LEU A 1081 -12.20 -12.24 23.47
CA LEU A 1081 -12.67 -10.92 23.03
C LEU A 1081 -13.68 -11.04 21.86
N ILE A 1082 -13.48 -12.02 20.98
CA ILE A 1082 -14.33 -12.26 19.80
C ILE A 1082 -15.59 -13.04 20.23
N SER A 1083 -16.67 -12.30 20.49
CA SER A 1083 -17.88 -12.86 21.13
C SER A 1083 -18.61 -13.92 20.28
N PRO A 1084 -18.94 -15.12 20.83
CA PRO A 1084 -19.63 -16.20 20.09
C PRO A 1084 -21.06 -15.89 19.59
N ARG A 1085 -21.58 -14.68 19.84
CA ARG A 1085 -22.87 -14.21 19.32
C ARG A 1085 -22.75 -13.50 17.97
N GLU A 1086 -21.55 -13.05 17.61
CA GLU A 1086 -21.32 -12.16 16.46
C GLU A 1086 -20.50 -12.82 15.35
N SER A 1087 -19.82 -13.93 15.66
CA SER A 1087 -19.16 -14.77 14.66
C SER A 1087 -20.16 -15.64 13.89
N ARG A 1088 -19.86 -15.93 12.62
CA ARG A 1088 -20.59 -16.97 11.87
C ARG A 1088 -20.18 -18.34 12.43
N LYS A 1089 -21.12 -19.27 12.53
CA LYS A 1089 -20.89 -20.62 13.11
C LYS A 1089 -19.63 -21.29 12.52
N GLY A 1090 -18.63 -21.53 13.36
CA GLY A 1090 -17.34 -22.10 12.96
C GLY A 1090 -16.27 -21.06 12.59
N GLU A 1091 -16.35 -19.85 13.12
CA GLU A 1091 -15.26 -18.86 13.15
C GLU A 1091 -14.97 -18.50 14.61
N GLU A 1092 -13.78 -18.86 15.09
CA GLU A 1092 -13.29 -18.60 16.45
C GLU A 1092 -12.00 -17.78 16.36
N GLY A 1093 -11.70 -17.00 17.41
CA GLY A 1093 -10.47 -16.19 17.49
C GLY A 1093 -9.20 -17.03 17.64
N MET A 1094 -8.09 -16.38 17.98
CA MET A 1094 -6.83 -17.05 18.27
C MET A 1094 -6.92 -17.78 19.62
N GLY A 1095 -6.69 -19.10 19.59
CA GLY A 1095 -6.60 -19.95 20.77
C GLY A 1095 -5.21 -19.91 21.40
N PHE A 1096 -5.07 -20.50 22.59
CA PHE A 1096 -3.83 -20.48 23.38
C PHE A 1096 -2.59 -20.94 22.57
N ASP A 1097 -2.71 -22.04 21.83
CA ASP A 1097 -1.59 -22.57 21.04
C ASP A 1097 -1.19 -21.61 19.90
N GLU A 1098 -2.15 -21.01 19.19
CA GLU A 1098 -1.85 -20.01 18.14
C GLU A 1098 -1.13 -18.80 18.74
N LEU A 1099 -1.59 -18.31 19.90
CA LEU A 1099 -0.98 -17.18 20.62
C LEU A 1099 0.42 -17.51 21.14
N ARG A 1100 0.68 -18.74 21.60
CA ARG A 1100 2.05 -19.18 21.98
C ARG A 1100 2.98 -19.22 20.77
N HIS A 1101 2.53 -19.67 19.60
CA HIS A 1101 3.34 -19.57 18.38
C HIS A 1101 3.64 -18.10 18.00
N VAL A 1102 2.70 -17.17 18.21
CA VAL A 1102 2.93 -15.74 17.98
C VAL A 1102 3.89 -15.13 19.02
N TYR A 1103 3.79 -15.52 20.29
CA TYR A 1103 4.76 -15.12 21.33
C TYR A 1103 6.17 -15.59 20.98
N ASN A 1104 6.34 -16.86 20.60
CA ASN A 1104 7.63 -17.40 20.20
C ASN A 1104 8.23 -16.67 18.98
N VAL A 1105 7.41 -16.06 18.11
CA VAL A 1105 7.90 -15.21 17.00
C VAL A 1105 8.43 -13.87 17.50
N LEU A 1106 7.89 -13.27 18.57
CA LEU A 1106 8.50 -12.08 19.19
C LEU A 1106 9.94 -12.39 19.62
N VAL A 1107 10.12 -13.51 20.33
CA VAL A 1107 11.43 -13.97 20.84
C VAL A 1107 12.38 -14.37 19.70
N GLU A 1108 11.96 -15.23 18.76
CA GLU A 1108 12.79 -15.67 17.63
C GLU A 1108 13.32 -14.49 16.79
N LYS A 1109 12.53 -13.42 16.67
CA LYS A 1109 12.91 -12.22 15.91
C LYS A 1109 13.69 -11.19 16.72
N GLY A 1110 13.86 -11.40 18.03
CA GLY A 1110 14.58 -10.48 18.92
C GLY A 1110 13.83 -9.17 19.16
N LEU A 1111 12.49 -9.22 19.17
CA LEU A 1111 11.66 -8.06 19.49
C LEU A 1111 11.54 -7.90 21.00
N ARG A 1112 11.48 -6.65 21.48
CA ARG A 1112 11.48 -6.34 22.91
C ARG A 1112 10.24 -6.93 23.58
N VAL A 1113 10.44 -7.78 24.58
CA VAL A 1113 9.44 -8.15 25.58
C VAL A 1113 9.89 -7.53 26.91
N HIS A 1114 8.98 -6.94 27.69
CA HIS A 1114 9.31 -6.37 29.01
C HIS A 1114 8.89 -7.30 30.14
N LEU A 1115 7.83 -8.08 29.92
CA LEU A 1115 7.40 -9.17 30.81
C LEU A 1115 7.62 -10.50 30.09
N ASP A 1116 8.77 -11.11 30.31
CA ASP A 1116 8.96 -12.48 29.90
C ASP A 1116 7.98 -13.39 30.68
N ILE A 1117 7.41 -14.35 29.96
CA ILE A 1117 6.47 -15.37 30.45
C ILE A 1117 6.81 -16.76 29.88
N GLU A 1118 8.02 -16.99 29.35
CA GLU A 1118 8.44 -18.31 28.84
C GLU A 1118 8.30 -19.41 29.90
N MET A 1119 8.68 -19.13 31.15
CA MET A 1119 8.56 -20.07 32.26
C MET A 1119 7.10 -20.42 32.56
N GLU A 1120 6.21 -19.43 32.63
CA GLU A 1120 4.77 -19.61 32.86
C GLU A 1120 4.10 -20.31 31.68
N LEU A 1121 4.51 -20.05 30.44
CA LEU A 1121 4.01 -20.73 29.25
C LEU A 1121 4.35 -22.22 29.28
N ASP A 1122 5.60 -22.57 29.62
CA ASP A 1122 6.03 -23.96 29.74
C ASP A 1122 5.39 -24.67 30.94
N GLU A 1123 5.24 -23.98 32.09
CA GLU A 1123 4.48 -24.49 33.24
C GLU A 1123 3.02 -24.78 32.89
N VAL A 1124 2.32 -23.88 32.21
CA VAL A 1124 0.92 -24.08 31.76
C VAL A 1124 0.83 -25.26 30.80
N VAL A 1125 1.79 -25.43 29.90
CA VAL A 1125 1.84 -26.58 28.97
C VAL A 1125 2.11 -27.89 29.71
N VAL A 1126 3.06 -27.93 30.65
CA VAL A 1126 3.34 -29.13 31.47
C VAL A 1126 2.11 -29.52 32.30
N ARG A 1127 1.45 -28.54 32.94
CA ARG A 1127 0.20 -28.76 33.70
C ARG A 1127 -0.94 -29.24 32.80
N GLY A 1128 -1.08 -28.68 31.59
CA GLY A 1128 -2.07 -29.07 30.59
C GLY A 1128 -1.88 -30.50 30.05
N VAL A 1129 -0.64 -30.88 29.74
CA VAL A 1129 -0.28 -32.25 29.34
C VAL A 1129 -0.51 -33.24 30.49
N GLY A 1130 -0.17 -32.86 31.73
CA GLY A 1130 -0.45 -33.66 32.93
C GLY A 1130 -1.94 -33.93 33.15
N ALA A 1131 -2.81 -32.97 32.84
CA ALA A 1131 -4.27 -33.11 32.94
C ALA A 1131 -4.91 -33.96 31.82
N GLY A 1132 -4.16 -34.29 30.75
CA GLY A 1132 -4.63 -35.15 29.67
C GLY A 1132 -4.92 -36.59 30.10
N GLY A 1133 -4.37 -37.03 31.24
CA GLY A 1133 -4.67 -38.30 31.89
C GLY A 1133 -5.76 -38.17 32.95
N SER A 1134 -6.99 -38.56 32.63
CA SER A 1134 -8.12 -38.71 33.57
C SER A 1134 -8.67 -37.43 34.23
N VAL A 1135 -9.60 -36.76 33.54
CA VAL A 1135 -10.73 -36.08 34.19
C VAL A 1135 -12.05 -36.54 33.56
N SER A 1136 -12.83 -37.32 34.31
CA SER A 1136 -14.24 -37.61 34.00
C SER A 1136 -15.13 -37.57 35.26
N SER A 1137 -15.29 -36.38 35.81
CA SER A 1137 -16.28 -36.02 36.84
C SER A 1137 -16.73 -34.58 36.54
N LYS A 1138 -18.02 -34.32 36.30
CA LYS A 1138 -19.14 -34.27 37.26
C LYS A 1138 -19.01 -33.11 38.25
N LEU A 1139 -20.00 -32.22 38.18
CA LEU A 1139 -20.26 -31.15 39.16
C LEU A 1139 -20.33 -31.70 40.59
N PRO A 1140 -19.85 -30.98 41.61
CA PRO A 1140 -20.03 -31.37 43.00
C PRO A 1140 -21.50 -31.25 43.40
N ILE A 1141 -21.98 -32.23 44.16
CA ILE A 1141 -23.26 -32.17 44.87
C ILE A 1141 -22.92 -31.94 46.34
N ASN A 1142 -23.40 -30.84 46.93
CA ASN A 1142 -23.29 -30.63 48.36
C ASN A 1142 -24.15 -31.64 49.11
N MET A 1143 -23.61 -32.22 50.17
CA MET A 1143 -24.39 -32.69 51.33
C MET A 1143 -23.95 -31.87 52.55
N PRO A 1144 -24.79 -31.76 53.60
CA PRO A 1144 -24.48 -30.93 54.76
C PRO A 1144 -23.39 -31.54 55.65
N GLU A 1145 -22.75 -30.68 56.44
CA GLU A 1145 -21.98 -31.08 57.61
C GLU A 1145 -22.96 -31.25 58.79
N ASP A 1146 -22.98 -32.42 59.43
CA ASP A 1146 -23.54 -32.57 60.78
C ASP A 1146 -22.44 -32.25 61.79
N ALA A 1147 -22.74 -31.38 62.75
CA ALA A 1147 -21.84 -30.96 63.82
C ALA A 1147 -22.14 -31.73 65.13
N GLU A 1148 -21.29 -31.51 66.14
CA GLU A 1148 -21.38 -32.08 67.50
C GLU A 1148 -21.09 -33.61 67.52
N SER A 1149 -20.10 -34.10 68.27
CA SER A 1149 -19.90 -33.85 69.69
C SER A 1149 -18.43 -33.91 70.16
N GLU A 1150 -18.07 -33.00 71.06
CA GLU A 1150 -17.02 -33.25 72.07
C GLU A 1150 -17.61 -34.09 73.21
N ASP A 1151 -16.75 -34.75 73.99
CA ASP A 1151 -16.97 -35.39 75.30
C ASP A 1151 -18.32 -36.03 75.65
N GLU A 1152 -18.28 -37.31 76.05
CA GLU A 1152 -18.66 -37.62 77.44
C GLU A 1152 -17.97 -38.88 77.98
N GLY A 1153 -17.83 -38.97 79.31
CA GLY A 1153 -17.02 -39.97 79.99
C GLY A 1153 -17.84 -41.07 80.70
N MET A 1154 -17.28 -42.28 80.68
CA MET A 1154 -17.61 -43.44 81.55
C MET A 1154 -18.99 -44.12 81.47
N GLN A 1155 -18.92 -45.41 81.13
CA GLN A 1155 -19.58 -46.54 81.82
C GLN A 1155 -21.11 -46.64 81.84
N ILE A 1156 -21.63 -47.39 80.85
CA ILE A 1156 -22.47 -48.60 81.00
C ILE A 1156 -23.53 -48.58 82.12
N GLY A 1157 -24.80 -48.52 81.70
CA GLY A 1157 -26.00 -48.94 82.44
C GLY A 1157 -26.98 -49.61 81.51
#